data_AF-A0A2P8GXV8-F1
#
_entry.id   AF-A0A2P8GXV8-F1
#
_cell.length_a   1.000
_cell.length_b   1.000
_cell.length_c   1.000
_cell.angle_alpha   90.00
_cell.angle_beta   90.00
_cell.angle_gamma   90.00
#
_symmetry.space_group_name_H-M   'P 1'
#
loop_
_entity.id
_entity.type
_entity.pdbx_description
1 polymer ?
#
loop_
_entity_poly.entity_id
_entity_poly.type
_entity_poly.pdbx_seq_one_letter_code
_entity_poly.pdbx_strand_id
1 'polypeptide(L)'
;MSILGRRLHTIEGTPELVQRRNTIEPSSIRSRRTRALALSVVTLLIGSVLTTVTGLGADPAAAAPTVERVGGTTRYATSVEVSKKGFPQGADVVYVASGENFPDALSAGPAAALAGGPVLLTQQKAIPDVVRAEIQRLDPSRIVVVGGTASVSDTAAATLSGLAETVTRSAGGNRFESSRTVVTDSFESASSAYLTTGSAYPDALAASAAASAQSAPVILVRGADADIDADTAALLTELGVTDLKLIGGPASISAKMETALKADGFTTTRLSGANRYATAIAIASSAFPDPDRVYIASGTQFPDGLSAASVAGRSGSPLYLSQSECLTDIVAADITKKAPSGVTVLGGTTALSADVAKLTNCTTWRAAQKSASEKSLQSKLTSKLATFQGWYSVSVRKLDGLGEQVNQGGSKQKEPASAIKVFAAYAALKRVDNGQFSMSSRLDSGVTIRDCMRAMIHVSDNYCHTDLIRRIGASNMNTQFANEGYSGTHYTAGSYSSKASTANDLTLLMSRLEAGTLLSASSTAHLKSLLSSQVWRTRIAAGLPPGVASYTKVGELWRSTGMIQTDAGVVSSPKGKYAIAVLGDNNASKAEIGAISRLVYEHWNGAFGTSATYPKQQLVTNTVVNLRSSPGGGSAIQIGKGALVEVTASSRTWYYVIVGGRTGYIEMNGLSNRY
;
A
#
# COMPACT_ATOMS: atom_id res chain seq x y z
N MET A 1 -1.92 12.04 -69.46
CA MET A 1 -3.31 11.66 -69.11
C MET A 1 -3.52 12.05 -67.65
N SER A 2 -4.61 12.65 -67.17
CA SER A 2 -5.79 13.33 -67.75
C SER A 2 -6.36 14.20 -66.60
N ILE A 3 -6.66 15.51 -66.72
CA ILE A 3 -7.95 16.10 -67.18
C ILE A 3 -9.14 15.50 -66.39
N LEU A 4 -10.03 16.22 -65.67
CA LEU A 4 -10.41 17.66 -65.56
C LEU A 4 -10.08 18.24 -64.14
N GLY A 5 -10.29 19.51 -63.73
CA GLY A 5 -10.88 20.75 -64.29
C GLY A 5 -11.92 21.36 -63.30
N ARG A 6 -11.72 22.57 -62.72
CA ARG A 6 -12.08 23.95 -63.20
C ARG A 6 -13.60 24.26 -63.11
N ARG A 7 -14.14 25.47 -62.82
CA ARG A 7 -13.77 26.93 -62.66
C ARG A 7 -14.82 27.55 -61.67
N LEU A 8 -14.82 28.76 -61.08
CA LEU A 8 -13.91 29.92 -60.82
C LEU A 8 -14.44 30.58 -59.48
N HIS A 9 -14.57 31.89 -59.11
CA HIS A 9 -14.37 33.29 -59.60
C HIS A 9 -14.11 34.19 -58.34
N THR A 10 -13.11 35.09 -58.29
CA THR A 10 -13.13 36.59 -58.42
C THR A 10 -14.23 37.35 -57.61
N ILE A 11 -14.01 38.52 -56.99
CA ILE A 11 -13.23 39.74 -57.39
C ILE A 11 -12.50 40.39 -56.17
N GLU A 12 -11.58 41.35 -56.40
CA GLU A 12 -10.75 42.11 -55.45
C GLU A 12 -11.46 43.31 -54.76
N GLY A 13 -10.82 43.92 -53.74
CA GLY A 13 -11.23 45.21 -53.15
C GLY A 13 -10.26 45.73 -52.06
N THR A 14 -9.94 47.03 -52.07
CA THR A 14 -8.90 47.68 -51.22
C THR A 14 -9.47 48.51 -50.04
N PRO A 15 -8.63 48.91 -49.05
CA PRO A 15 -9.11 49.44 -47.76
C PRO A 15 -8.90 50.96 -47.54
N GLU A 16 -9.72 51.58 -46.69
CA GLU A 16 -9.35 52.77 -45.91
C GLU A 16 -10.32 53.02 -44.73
N LEU A 17 -9.82 53.49 -43.57
CA LEU A 17 -10.66 54.18 -42.58
C LEU A 17 -9.89 55.25 -41.77
N VAL A 18 -10.45 56.46 -41.85
CA VAL A 18 -9.94 57.79 -41.51
C VAL A 18 -9.62 58.05 -40.02
N GLN A 19 -8.66 58.95 -39.76
CA GLN A 19 -8.30 59.51 -38.44
C GLN A 19 -9.28 60.60 -37.96
N ARG A 20 -9.24 60.95 -36.65
CA ARG A 20 -8.80 62.29 -36.19
C ARG A 20 -8.64 62.39 -34.66
N ARG A 21 -7.75 63.28 -34.24
CA ARG A 21 -7.63 63.84 -32.87
C ARG A 21 -8.08 65.30 -32.88
N ASN A 22 -8.32 65.88 -31.70
CA ASN A 22 -7.71 67.17 -31.34
C ASN A 22 -7.73 67.41 -29.81
N THR A 23 -6.88 68.33 -29.35
CA THR A 23 -6.57 68.69 -27.95
C THR A 23 -6.58 70.21 -27.77
N ILE A 24 -6.83 70.75 -26.55
CA ILE A 24 -6.48 72.13 -26.13
C ILE A 24 -6.67 72.32 -24.59
N GLU A 25 -6.01 73.33 -24.02
CA GLU A 25 -6.04 73.85 -22.62
C GLU A 25 -5.70 75.39 -22.70
N PRO A 26 -5.49 76.25 -21.65
CA PRO A 26 -5.20 75.92 -20.25
C PRO A 26 -5.75 76.80 -19.08
N SER A 27 -5.44 76.36 -17.85
CA SER A 27 -4.99 77.18 -16.69
C SER A 27 -5.95 78.00 -15.75
N SER A 28 -6.08 77.47 -14.52
CA SER A 28 -5.67 78.13 -13.24
C SER A 28 -6.55 79.12 -12.42
N ILE A 29 -6.23 79.19 -11.09
CA ILE A 29 -6.34 80.30 -10.10
C ILE A 29 -7.56 80.44 -9.11
N ARG A 30 -7.21 80.48 -7.80
CA ARG A 30 -7.87 81.07 -6.58
C ARG A 30 -9.19 80.56 -5.95
N SER A 31 -9.04 79.73 -4.91
CA SER A 31 -9.50 79.92 -3.50
C SER A 31 -10.75 80.78 -3.13
N ARG A 32 -11.67 80.19 -2.33
CA ARG A 32 -11.88 80.50 -0.87
C ARG A 32 -12.88 79.53 -0.19
N ARG A 33 -12.98 79.62 1.15
CA ARG A 33 -13.80 78.80 2.10
C ARG A 33 -15.33 79.01 1.84
N THR A 34 -16.28 78.17 2.26
CA THR A 34 -16.54 77.66 3.64
C THR A 34 -17.60 76.52 3.73
N ARG A 35 -17.68 75.91 4.93
CA ARG A 35 -18.81 75.19 5.57
C ARG A 35 -19.03 73.70 5.22
N ALA A 36 -19.36 72.96 6.28
CA ALA A 36 -19.40 71.50 6.37
C ALA A 36 -20.75 70.90 5.97
N LEU A 37 -20.76 69.58 5.75
CA LEU A 37 -21.95 68.73 5.81
C LEU A 37 -21.65 67.53 6.73
N ALA A 38 -22.69 66.98 7.37
CA ALA A 38 -22.55 65.95 8.41
C ALA A 38 -22.52 64.52 7.84
N LEU A 39 -21.94 63.58 8.60
CA LEU A 39 -22.00 62.14 8.33
C LEU A 39 -23.28 61.55 8.96
N SER A 40 -24.16 60.99 8.13
CA SER A 40 -25.31 60.20 8.60
C SER A 40 -24.96 58.72 8.64
N VAL A 41 -25.02 58.11 9.81
CA VAL A 41 -24.82 56.66 9.99
C VAL A 41 -26.11 55.91 9.62
N VAL A 42 -26.02 54.98 8.67
CA VAL A 42 -27.13 54.08 8.31
C VAL A 42 -26.95 52.75 9.05
N THR A 43 -27.69 52.56 10.13
CA THR A 43 -27.68 51.32 10.92
C THR A 43 -28.59 50.27 10.26
N LEU A 44 -28.00 49.26 9.62
CA LEU A 44 -28.77 48.18 8.97
C LEU A 44 -29.23 47.14 10.01
N LEU A 45 -30.50 47.21 10.40
CA LEU A 45 -31.12 46.22 11.29
C LEU A 45 -31.40 44.90 10.55
N ILE A 46 -30.46 43.95 10.66
CA ILE A 46 -30.70 42.57 10.22
C ILE A 46 -31.54 41.86 11.29
N GLY A 47 -32.84 41.75 11.04
CA GLY A 47 -33.76 41.01 11.91
C GLY A 47 -33.48 39.50 11.88
N SER A 48 -32.95 38.96 12.98
CA SER A 48 -32.67 37.53 13.12
C SER A 48 -33.96 36.73 13.33
N VAL A 49 -34.56 36.24 12.24
CA VAL A 49 -35.62 35.23 12.30
C VAL A 49 -34.99 33.90 12.71
N LEU A 50 -34.92 33.65 14.02
CA LEU A 50 -34.47 32.39 14.58
C LEU A 50 -35.57 31.34 14.40
N THR A 51 -35.60 30.69 13.23
CA THR A 51 -36.41 29.49 13.04
C THR A 51 -35.92 28.41 13.98
N THR A 52 -36.69 28.15 15.03
CA THR A 52 -36.50 27.00 15.91
C THR A 52 -36.78 25.74 15.12
N VAL A 53 -35.73 25.19 14.48
CA VAL A 53 -35.71 23.80 14.04
C VAL A 53 -35.83 22.96 15.31
N THR A 54 -37.07 22.61 15.66
CA THR A 54 -37.34 21.58 16.67
C THR A 54 -36.56 20.36 16.25
N GLY A 55 -35.60 19.96 17.08
CA GLY A 55 -34.70 18.86 16.74
C GLY A 55 -35.52 17.63 16.41
N LEU A 56 -35.37 17.13 15.17
CA LEU A 56 -35.55 15.71 14.93
C LEU A 56 -34.65 15.03 15.96
N GLY A 57 -35.26 14.34 16.92
CA GLY A 57 -34.50 13.64 17.94
C GLY A 57 -33.53 12.72 17.24
N ALA A 58 -32.24 12.80 17.57
CA ALA A 58 -31.31 11.80 17.10
C ALA A 58 -31.83 10.45 17.59
N ASP A 59 -32.15 9.54 16.67
CA ASP A 59 -32.63 8.20 17.02
C ASP A 59 -31.69 7.62 18.08
N PRO A 60 -32.24 7.04 19.18
CA PRO A 60 -31.43 6.55 20.27
C PRO A 60 -30.44 5.54 19.72
N ALA A 61 -29.15 5.92 19.70
CA ALA A 61 -28.14 5.24 18.90
C ALA A 61 -28.16 3.73 19.17
N ALA A 62 -28.45 2.95 18.12
CA ALA A 62 -28.71 1.52 18.23
C ALA A 62 -27.64 0.83 19.09
N ALA A 63 -28.09 0.08 20.09
CA ALA A 63 -27.21 -0.52 21.08
C ALA A 63 -26.14 -1.38 20.39
N ALA A 64 -24.87 -1.17 20.75
CA ALA A 64 -23.76 -1.87 20.12
C ALA A 64 -23.90 -3.40 20.30
N PRO A 65 -23.62 -4.21 19.27
CA PRO A 65 -23.80 -5.65 19.32
C PRO A 65 -23.01 -6.32 20.45
N THR A 66 -23.59 -7.35 21.03
CA THR A 66 -22.90 -8.27 21.95
C THR A 66 -21.86 -9.09 21.19
N VAL A 67 -20.59 -8.67 21.25
CA VAL A 67 -19.49 -9.40 20.61
C VAL A 67 -18.92 -10.47 21.54
N GLU A 68 -18.99 -11.71 21.07
CA GLU A 68 -18.50 -12.90 21.76
C GLU A 68 -17.41 -13.57 20.89
N ARG A 69 -16.47 -14.30 21.50
CA ARG A 69 -15.49 -15.12 20.78
C ARG A 69 -15.65 -16.60 21.13
N VAL A 70 -15.73 -17.43 20.10
CA VAL A 70 -15.79 -18.90 20.21
C VAL A 70 -14.58 -19.46 19.46
N GLY A 71 -13.61 -20.02 20.18
CA GLY A 71 -12.39 -20.53 19.58
C GLY A 71 -11.41 -21.10 20.59
N GLY A 72 -10.68 -22.13 20.17
CA GLY A 72 -9.67 -22.79 20.99
C GLY A 72 -8.24 -22.39 20.65
N THR A 73 -7.27 -23.05 21.30
CA THR A 73 -5.83 -22.93 20.98
C THR A 73 -5.46 -23.62 19.66
N THR A 74 -6.33 -24.47 19.13
CA THR A 74 -6.20 -25.17 17.85
C THR A 74 -7.56 -25.20 17.13
N ARG A 75 -7.54 -25.42 15.81
CA ARG A 75 -8.77 -25.60 15.00
C ARG A 75 -9.69 -26.70 15.52
N TYR A 76 -9.10 -27.77 16.07
CA TYR A 76 -9.83 -28.88 16.67
C TYR A 76 -10.59 -28.42 17.92
N ALA A 77 -9.91 -27.70 18.81
CA ALA A 77 -10.55 -27.07 19.97
C ALA A 77 -11.56 -25.98 19.57
N THR A 78 -11.36 -25.21 18.49
CA THR A 78 -12.42 -24.32 17.97
C THR A 78 -13.67 -25.10 17.58
N SER A 79 -13.53 -26.21 16.84
CA SER A 79 -14.70 -27.01 16.44
C SER A 79 -15.46 -27.59 17.64
N VAL A 80 -14.75 -27.89 18.73
CA VAL A 80 -15.33 -28.33 20.01
C VAL A 80 -16.10 -27.21 20.71
N GLU A 81 -15.54 -26.00 20.84
CA GLU A 81 -16.27 -24.87 21.47
C GLU A 81 -17.46 -24.39 20.61
N VAL A 82 -17.35 -24.47 19.29
CA VAL A 82 -18.47 -24.25 18.36
C VAL A 82 -19.56 -25.29 18.54
N SER A 83 -19.19 -26.57 18.68
CA SER A 83 -20.11 -27.68 18.93
C SER A 83 -20.87 -27.50 20.25
N LYS A 84 -20.18 -27.24 21.37
CA LYS A 84 -20.79 -26.97 22.67
C LYS A 84 -21.82 -25.84 22.63
N LYS A 85 -21.58 -24.81 21.81
CA LYS A 85 -22.50 -23.68 21.63
C LYS A 85 -23.74 -24.03 20.81
N GLY A 86 -23.58 -24.80 19.72
CA GLY A 86 -24.71 -25.22 18.87
C GLY A 86 -25.53 -26.37 19.45
N PHE A 87 -24.88 -27.25 20.22
CA PHE A 87 -25.40 -28.55 20.66
C PHE A 87 -25.13 -28.78 22.17
N PRO A 88 -25.60 -27.89 23.06
CA PRO A 88 -25.34 -27.99 24.50
C PRO A 88 -25.98 -29.23 25.14
N GLN A 89 -27.08 -29.74 24.57
CA GLN A 89 -27.84 -30.88 25.08
C GLN A 89 -27.49 -32.24 24.42
N GLY A 90 -26.48 -32.27 23.55
CA GLY A 90 -26.15 -33.43 22.72
C GLY A 90 -26.54 -33.24 21.25
N ALA A 91 -26.27 -34.24 20.41
CA ALA A 91 -26.69 -34.30 19.01
C ALA A 91 -26.72 -35.75 18.48
N ASP A 92 -27.83 -36.15 17.87
CA ASP A 92 -28.04 -37.54 17.41
C ASP A 92 -27.05 -38.00 16.33
N VAL A 93 -26.46 -37.05 15.59
CA VAL A 93 -25.50 -37.27 14.51
C VAL A 93 -24.30 -36.32 14.66
N VAL A 94 -23.08 -36.81 14.42
CA VAL A 94 -21.87 -35.98 14.34
C VAL A 94 -21.13 -36.20 13.03
N TYR A 95 -20.78 -35.11 12.35
CA TYR A 95 -19.94 -35.16 11.15
C TYR A 95 -18.48 -34.90 11.52
N VAL A 96 -17.58 -35.80 11.14
CA VAL A 96 -16.14 -35.72 11.42
C VAL A 96 -15.39 -35.49 10.11
N ALA A 97 -14.76 -34.32 9.98
CA ALA A 97 -14.11 -33.88 8.75
C ALA A 97 -12.63 -33.51 8.97
N SER A 98 -11.82 -33.54 7.92
CA SER A 98 -10.41 -33.16 8.02
C SER A 98 -10.26 -31.65 8.30
N GLY A 99 -9.67 -31.33 9.45
CA GLY A 99 -9.20 -29.96 9.74
C GLY A 99 -7.94 -29.60 8.97
N GLU A 100 -7.35 -30.53 8.21
CA GLU A 100 -6.09 -30.37 7.47
C GLU A 100 -6.34 -30.23 5.96
N ASN A 101 -7.30 -30.99 5.40
CA ASN A 101 -7.69 -30.94 3.99
C ASN A 101 -9.17 -30.55 3.81
N PHE A 102 -9.43 -29.30 3.44
CA PHE A 102 -10.78 -28.74 3.33
C PHE A 102 -11.76 -29.31 2.28
N PRO A 103 -11.35 -29.83 1.08
CA PRO A 103 -12.27 -29.92 -0.06
C PRO A 103 -13.50 -30.79 0.16
N ASP A 104 -13.33 -31.99 0.71
CA ASP A 104 -14.43 -32.94 0.92
C ASP A 104 -15.44 -32.42 1.97
N ALA A 105 -14.99 -31.55 2.87
CA ALA A 105 -15.76 -31.09 4.01
C ALA A 105 -16.74 -29.94 3.69
N LEU A 106 -16.62 -29.27 2.54
CA LEU A 106 -17.42 -28.07 2.22
C LEU A 106 -18.93 -28.36 2.08
N SER A 107 -19.30 -29.60 1.75
CA SER A 107 -20.69 -30.07 1.74
C SER A 107 -21.18 -30.62 3.08
N ALA A 108 -20.31 -30.78 4.07
CA ALA A 108 -20.67 -31.35 5.37
C ALA A 108 -21.52 -30.39 6.22
N GLY A 109 -21.35 -29.07 6.07
CA GLY A 109 -22.08 -28.08 6.87
C GLY A 109 -23.60 -28.18 6.73
N PRO A 110 -24.17 -28.19 5.51
CA PRO A 110 -25.62 -28.31 5.32
C PRO A 110 -26.16 -29.69 5.69
N ALA A 111 -25.42 -30.76 5.35
CA ALA A 111 -25.75 -32.14 5.75
C ALA A 111 -25.83 -32.30 7.28
N ALA A 112 -24.86 -31.70 8.00
CA ALA A 112 -24.85 -31.67 9.46
C ALA A 112 -25.98 -30.81 10.04
N ALA A 113 -26.24 -29.62 9.48
CA ALA A 113 -27.33 -28.76 9.93
C ALA A 113 -28.71 -29.42 9.78
N LEU A 114 -28.95 -30.07 8.64
CA LEU A 114 -30.17 -30.83 8.33
C LEU A 114 -30.33 -32.04 9.27
N ALA A 115 -29.27 -32.81 9.48
CA ALA A 115 -29.24 -33.94 10.41
C ALA A 115 -29.13 -33.55 11.90
N GLY A 116 -29.25 -32.25 12.23
CA GLY A 116 -29.24 -31.77 13.63
C GLY A 116 -27.92 -31.91 14.36
N GLY A 117 -26.78 -31.92 13.66
CA GLY A 117 -25.45 -32.21 14.20
C GLY A 117 -24.34 -31.16 13.95
N PRO A 118 -23.24 -31.22 14.73
CA PRO A 118 -22.04 -30.42 14.50
C PRO A 118 -21.12 -31.01 13.43
N VAL A 119 -20.27 -30.16 12.86
CA VAL A 119 -19.06 -30.56 12.11
C VAL A 119 -17.85 -30.41 13.01
N LEU A 120 -17.31 -31.54 13.50
CA LEU A 120 -16.07 -31.60 14.25
C LEU A 120 -14.87 -31.84 13.32
N LEU A 121 -13.72 -31.27 13.68
CA LEU A 121 -12.51 -31.36 12.87
C LEU A 121 -11.50 -32.35 13.46
N THR A 122 -10.82 -33.10 12.60
CA THR A 122 -9.77 -34.07 12.98
C THR A 122 -8.47 -33.88 12.19
N GLN A 123 -7.35 -34.44 12.69
CA GLN A 123 -6.16 -34.68 11.89
C GLN A 123 -6.40 -35.85 10.93
N GLN A 124 -5.62 -35.95 9.85
CA GLN A 124 -5.69 -37.06 8.90
C GLN A 124 -5.49 -38.44 9.58
N LYS A 125 -4.60 -38.52 10.58
CA LYS A 125 -4.09 -39.80 11.13
C LYS A 125 -4.51 -40.12 12.57
N ALA A 126 -5.18 -39.19 13.26
CA ALA A 126 -5.65 -39.40 14.62
C ALA A 126 -6.83 -38.46 14.94
N ILE A 127 -7.79 -38.93 15.73
CA ILE A 127 -8.81 -38.08 16.36
C ILE A 127 -8.19 -37.44 17.60
N PRO A 128 -8.08 -36.09 17.71
CA PRO A 128 -7.52 -35.45 18.89
C PRO A 128 -8.36 -35.73 20.14
N ASP A 129 -7.74 -35.87 21.32
CA ASP A 129 -8.44 -36.23 22.56
C ASP A 129 -9.60 -35.28 22.91
N VAL A 130 -9.43 -33.98 22.65
CA VAL A 130 -10.49 -32.97 22.86
C VAL A 130 -11.70 -33.16 21.95
N VAL A 131 -11.50 -33.73 20.76
CA VAL A 131 -12.57 -34.05 19.79
C VAL A 131 -13.26 -35.34 20.20
N ARG A 132 -12.50 -36.37 20.61
CA ARG A 132 -13.06 -37.60 21.17
C ARG A 132 -13.94 -37.32 22.40
N ALA A 133 -13.47 -36.47 23.31
CA ALA A 133 -14.21 -36.08 24.50
C ALA A 133 -15.49 -35.27 24.17
N GLU A 134 -15.49 -34.47 23.09
CA GLU A 134 -16.69 -33.76 22.64
C GLU A 134 -17.70 -34.71 21.97
N ILE A 135 -17.25 -35.70 21.20
CA ILE A 135 -18.13 -36.76 20.67
C ILE A 135 -18.79 -37.52 21.85
N GLN A 136 -18.03 -37.86 22.89
CA GLN A 136 -18.55 -38.49 24.10
C GLN A 136 -19.49 -37.58 24.92
N ARG A 137 -19.41 -36.25 24.77
CA ARG A 137 -20.36 -35.29 25.37
C ARG A 137 -21.62 -35.09 24.53
N LEU A 138 -21.54 -35.38 23.22
CA LEU A 138 -22.66 -35.25 22.28
C LEU A 138 -23.57 -36.48 22.28
N ASP A 139 -23.03 -37.64 22.66
CA ASP A 139 -23.68 -38.96 22.71
C ASP A 139 -24.44 -39.37 21.43
N PRO A 140 -23.79 -39.34 20.24
CA PRO A 140 -24.47 -39.54 18.97
C PRO A 140 -24.78 -41.01 18.66
N SER A 141 -25.98 -41.26 18.15
CA SER A 141 -26.33 -42.55 17.51
C SER A 141 -25.47 -42.86 16.28
N ARG A 142 -25.11 -41.82 15.49
CA ARG A 142 -24.42 -41.95 14.21
C ARG A 142 -23.26 -40.96 14.06
N ILE A 143 -22.09 -41.46 13.64
CA ILE A 143 -20.95 -40.63 13.22
C ILE A 143 -20.75 -40.78 11.71
N VAL A 144 -20.63 -39.66 11.00
CA VAL A 144 -20.36 -39.61 9.55
C VAL A 144 -18.96 -39.06 9.31
N VAL A 145 -18.05 -39.90 8.84
CA VAL A 145 -16.69 -39.49 8.45
C VAL A 145 -16.72 -38.92 7.03
N VAL A 146 -16.38 -37.64 6.88
CA VAL A 146 -16.45 -36.95 5.59
C VAL A 146 -15.10 -36.94 4.88
N GLY A 147 -15.11 -37.42 3.63
CA GLY A 147 -13.95 -37.49 2.75
C GLY A 147 -13.21 -38.82 2.81
N GLY A 148 -12.36 -39.03 1.79
CA GLY A 148 -11.62 -40.28 1.62
C GLY A 148 -10.52 -40.51 2.66
N THR A 149 -9.85 -41.64 2.55
CA THR A 149 -8.76 -42.06 3.46
C THR A 149 -7.56 -41.10 3.46
N ALA A 150 -7.39 -40.33 2.37
CA ALA A 150 -6.42 -39.24 2.25
C ALA A 150 -6.78 -37.98 3.08
N SER A 151 -8.05 -37.80 3.46
CA SER A 151 -8.54 -36.69 4.27
C SER A 151 -8.71 -37.09 5.74
N VAL A 152 -9.29 -38.27 5.99
CA VAL A 152 -9.38 -38.92 7.30
C VAL A 152 -9.08 -40.41 7.12
N SER A 153 -7.91 -40.88 7.54
CA SER A 153 -7.47 -42.27 7.38
C SER A 153 -8.34 -43.27 8.13
N ASP A 154 -8.31 -44.53 7.72
CA ASP A 154 -9.06 -45.60 8.40
C ASP A 154 -8.54 -45.87 9.81
N THR A 155 -7.25 -45.62 10.07
CA THR A 155 -6.70 -45.61 11.44
C THR A 155 -7.37 -44.57 12.32
N ALA A 156 -7.64 -43.37 11.79
CA ALA A 156 -8.37 -42.34 12.53
C ALA A 156 -9.86 -42.72 12.69
N ALA A 157 -10.51 -43.15 11.61
CA ALA A 157 -11.92 -43.54 11.62
C ALA A 157 -12.21 -44.71 12.57
N ALA A 158 -11.32 -45.70 12.66
CA ALA A 158 -11.45 -46.83 13.57
C ALA A 158 -11.45 -46.43 15.06
N THR A 159 -10.84 -45.29 15.42
CA THR A 159 -10.91 -44.77 16.80
C THR A 159 -12.23 -44.09 17.17
N LEU A 160 -13.18 -44.01 16.22
CA LEU A 160 -14.56 -43.58 16.46
C LEU A 160 -15.49 -44.75 16.78
N SER A 161 -15.06 -46.00 16.56
CA SER A 161 -15.83 -47.20 16.90
C SER A 161 -16.08 -47.29 18.41
N GLY A 162 -17.33 -47.50 18.81
CA GLY A 162 -17.74 -47.49 20.22
C GLY A 162 -17.95 -46.10 20.83
N LEU A 163 -17.93 -45.03 20.02
CA LEU A 163 -18.40 -43.69 20.40
C LEU A 163 -19.79 -43.36 19.84
N ALA A 164 -20.37 -44.29 19.07
CA ALA A 164 -21.69 -44.26 18.45
C ALA A 164 -22.10 -45.70 18.07
N GLU A 165 -23.38 -45.94 17.83
CA GLU A 165 -23.88 -47.23 17.33
C GLU A 165 -23.42 -47.48 15.87
N THR A 166 -23.48 -46.43 15.04
CA THR A 166 -23.15 -46.49 13.61
C THR A 166 -22.05 -45.51 13.25
N VAL A 167 -21.01 -45.96 12.55
CA VAL A 167 -19.98 -45.09 11.95
C VAL A 167 -19.95 -45.33 10.44
N THR A 168 -20.31 -44.32 9.65
CA THR A 168 -20.25 -44.37 8.16
C THR A 168 -19.12 -43.49 7.62
N ARG A 169 -18.82 -43.62 6.33
CA ARG A 169 -17.92 -42.72 5.59
C ARG A 169 -18.58 -42.25 4.29
N SER A 170 -18.76 -40.94 4.14
CA SER A 170 -19.24 -40.30 2.91
C SER A 170 -18.04 -39.77 2.11
N ALA A 171 -17.69 -40.46 1.02
CA ALA A 171 -16.48 -40.15 0.25
C ALA A 171 -16.55 -40.64 -1.21
N GLY A 172 -15.93 -39.89 -2.12
CA GLY A 172 -15.69 -40.29 -3.50
C GLY A 172 -14.20 -40.37 -3.85
N GLY A 173 -13.88 -40.66 -5.11
CA GLY A 173 -12.52 -40.68 -5.65
C GLY A 173 -11.90 -39.29 -5.80
N ASN A 174 -12.72 -38.23 -5.78
CA ASN A 174 -12.29 -36.83 -5.69
C ASN A 174 -13.33 -35.96 -4.97
N ARG A 175 -12.98 -34.69 -4.72
CA ARG A 175 -13.81 -33.72 -3.98
C ARG A 175 -15.22 -33.48 -4.55
N PHE A 176 -15.42 -33.64 -5.87
CA PHE A 176 -16.71 -33.43 -6.52
C PHE A 176 -17.61 -34.64 -6.27
N GLU A 177 -17.05 -35.85 -6.40
CA GLU A 177 -17.72 -37.10 -6.00
C GLU A 177 -17.99 -37.13 -4.49
N SER A 178 -17.02 -36.79 -3.62
CA SER A 178 -17.24 -36.68 -2.16
C SER A 178 -18.37 -35.71 -1.83
N SER A 179 -18.46 -34.59 -2.55
CA SER A 179 -19.54 -33.61 -2.39
C SER A 179 -20.89 -34.19 -2.78
N ARG A 180 -20.97 -34.90 -3.92
CA ARG A 180 -22.18 -35.64 -4.33
C ARG A 180 -22.57 -36.69 -3.29
N THR A 181 -21.64 -37.55 -2.85
CA THR A 181 -21.89 -38.58 -1.84
C THR A 181 -22.44 -38.02 -0.54
N VAL A 182 -21.83 -36.96 0.01
CA VAL A 182 -22.34 -36.28 1.23
C VAL A 182 -23.77 -35.75 1.03
N VAL A 183 -24.12 -35.32 -0.18
CA VAL A 183 -25.48 -34.85 -0.49
C VAL A 183 -26.46 -36.03 -0.63
N THR A 184 -26.13 -37.06 -1.41
CA THR A 184 -26.96 -38.28 -1.56
C THR A 184 -27.20 -38.99 -0.23
N ASP A 185 -26.20 -39.04 0.66
CA ASP A 185 -26.30 -39.66 1.99
C ASP A 185 -27.18 -38.87 2.98
N SER A 186 -27.61 -37.64 2.63
CA SER A 186 -28.19 -36.68 3.58
C SER A 186 -29.46 -35.96 3.12
N PHE A 187 -29.73 -35.87 1.81
CA PHE A 187 -30.86 -35.12 1.24
C PHE A 187 -31.74 -36.04 0.40
N GLU A 188 -32.99 -36.26 0.82
CA GLU A 188 -33.99 -37.01 0.04
C GLU A 188 -34.54 -36.19 -1.14
N SER A 189 -34.64 -34.86 -0.96
CA SER A 189 -35.00 -33.90 -2.01
C SER A 189 -34.56 -32.48 -1.61
N ALA A 190 -34.45 -31.59 -2.59
CA ALA A 190 -34.19 -30.16 -2.38
C ALA A 190 -34.71 -29.35 -3.57
N SER A 191 -35.53 -28.32 -3.35
CA SER A 191 -36.03 -27.46 -4.43
C SER A 191 -34.96 -26.48 -4.96
N SER A 192 -33.91 -26.21 -4.17
CA SER A 192 -32.79 -25.34 -4.52
C SER A 192 -31.45 -25.93 -4.08
N ALA A 193 -30.36 -25.56 -4.77
CA ALA A 193 -29.00 -26.00 -4.43
C ALA A 193 -27.96 -24.88 -4.57
N TYR A 194 -26.91 -24.93 -3.75
CA TYR A 194 -25.79 -24.00 -3.77
C TYR A 194 -24.60 -24.60 -4.53
N LEU A 195 -24.41 -24.19 -5.79
CA LEU A 195 -23.27 -24.64 -6.60
C LEU A 195 -22.05 -23.74 -6.35
N THR A 196 -20.91 -24.34 -6.01
CA THR A 196 -19.66 -23.63 -5.79
C THR A 196 -18.46 -24.40 -6.32
N THR A 197 -17.33 -23.74 -6.52
CA THR A 197 -16.14 -24.38 -7.08
C THR A 197 -15.37 -25.18 -6.04
N GLY A 198 -15.15 -26.47 -6.29
CA GLY A 198 -14.28 -27.30 -5.45
C GLY A 198 -12.81 -26.85 -5.42
N SER A 199 -12.44 -25.86 -6.25
CA SER A 199 -11.08 -25.30 -6.35
C SER A 199 -10.78 -24.21 -5.30
N ALA A 200 -11.78 -23.60 -4.65
CA ALA A 200 -11.56 -22.48 -3.73
C ALA A 200 -12.54 -22.48 -2.54
N TYR A 201 -12.00 -22.64 -1.32
CA TYR A 201 -12.81 -22.72 -0.08
C TYR A 201 -13.60 -21.47 0.35
N PRO A 202 -13.14 -20.20 0.16
CA PRO A 202 -13.73 -19.08 0.90
C PRO A 202 -15.21 -18.83 0.60
N ASP A 203 -15.54 -18.85 -0.69
CA ASP A 203 -16.91 -18.62 -1.18
C ASP A 203 -17.84 -19.77 -0.73
N ALA A 204 -17.31 -21.00 -0.69
CA ALA A 204 -18.03 -22.19 -0.23
C ALA A 204 -18.33 -22.20 1.28
N LEU A 205 -17.48 -21.62 2.14
CA LEU A 205 -17.74 -21.51 3.58
C LEU A 205 -18.96 -20.61 3.87
N ALA A 206 -19.00 -19.43 3.27
CA ALA A 206 -20.14 -18.51 3.42
C ALA A 206 -21.42 -19.11 2.82
N ALA A 207 -21.31 -19.80 1.67
CA ALA A 207 -22.40 -20.53 1.05
C ALA A 207 -22.94 -21.65 1.95
N SER A 208 -22.06 -22.40 2.63
CA SER A 208 -22.45 -23.47 3.54
C SER A 208 -23.33 -22.97 4.69
N ALA A 209 -23.07 -21.79 5.26
CA ALA A 209 -23.93 -21.25 6.31
C ALA A 209 -25.33 -20.87 5.78
N ALA A 210 -25.42 -20.28 4.59
CA ALA A 210 -26.70 -19.96 3.93
C ALA A 210 -27.50 -21.21 3.55
N ALA A 211 -26.83 -22.21 2.97
CA ALA A 211 -27.42 -23.48 2.58
C ALA A 211 -27.90 -24.28 3.80
N SER A 212 -27.12 -24.32 4.89
CA SER A 212 -27.53 -24.87 6.19
C SER A 212 -28.79 -24.20 6.77
N ALA A 213 -28.98 -22.89 6.57
CA ALA A 213 -30.17 -22.17 7.04
C ALA A 213 -31.42 -22.42 6.17
N GLN A 214 -31.24 -22.85 4.92
CA GLN A 214 -32.30 -23.07 3.94
C GLN A 214 -32.59 -24.57 3.70
N SER A 215 -31.95 -25.47 4.45
CA SER A 215 -31.98 -26.92 4.23
C SER A 215 -31.65 -27.32 2.78
N ALA A 216 -30.72 -26.60 2.15
CA ALA A 216 -30.29 -26.81 0.78
C ALA A 216 -28.88 -27.46 0.73
N PRO A 217 -28.57 -28.32 -0.25
CA PRO A 217 -27.23 -28.88 -0.40
C PRO A 217 -26.23 -27.85 -0.97
N VAL A 218 -24.98 -27.94 -0.53
CA VAL A 218 -23.84 -27.35 -1.25
C VAL A 218 -23.22 -28.43 -2.13
N ILE A 219 -23.16 -28.17 -3.44
CA ILE A 219 -22.62 -29.10 -4.44
C ILE A 219 -21.36 -28.47 -5.06
N LEU A 220 -20.24 -29.20 -5.01
CA LEU A 220 -18.97 -28.80 -5.59
C LEU A 220 -18.91 -29.19 -7.06
N VAL A 221 -18.63 -28.22 -7.93
CA VAL A 221 -18.48 -28.43 -9.39
C VAL A 221 -17.09 -28.04 -9.88
N ARG A 222 -16.67 -28.60 -11.02
CA ARG A 222 -15.52 -28.13 -11.81
C ARG A 222 -15.87 -26.82 -12.53
N GLY A 223 -16.13 -25.75 -11.80
CA GLY A 223 -16.70 -24.50 -12.33
C GLY A 223 -15.91 -23.77 -13.41
N ALA A 224 -14.69 -24.21 -13.76
CA ALA A 224 -13.97 -23.71 -14.94
C ALA A 224 -14.48 -24.32 -16.27
N ASP A 225 -15.15 -25.48 -16.21
CA ASP A 225 -15.69 -26.21 -17.35
C ASP A 225 -16.84 -25.42 -18.02
N ALA A 226 -17.23 -25.84 -19.22
CA ALA A 226 -18.32 -25.22 -19.97
C ALA A 226 -19.72 -25.64 -19.45
N ASP A 227 -19.82 -26.82 -18.85
CA ASP A 227 -21.04 -27.52 -18.48
C ASP A 227 -20.79 -28.30 -17.17
N ILE A 228 -21.84 -28.67 -16.43
CA ILE A 228 -21.70 -29.58 -15.28
C ILE A 228 -21.48 -31.03 -15.74
N ASP A 229 -20.86 -31.88 -14.91
CA ASP A 229 -20.68 -33.30 -15.22
C ASP A 229 -21.97 -34.11 -15.01
N ALA A 230 -22.10 -35.23 -15.74
CA ALA A 230 -23.34 -35.99 -15.84
C ALA A 230 -23.90 -36.45 -14.48
N ASP A 231 -23.04 -36.92 -13.57
CA ASP A 231 -23.42 -37.32 -12.21
C ASP A 231 -24.02 -36.14 -11.41
N THR A 232 -23.51 -34.92 -11.62
CA THR A 232 -24.04 -33.71 -10.97
C THR A 232 -25.41 -33.36 -11.56
N ALA A 233 -25.59 -33.49 -12.87
CA ALA A 233 -26.88 -33.26 -13.52
C ALA A 233 -27.93 -34.30 -13.07
N ALA A 234 -27.53 -35.56 -12.93
CA ALA A 234 -28.35 -36.64 -12.39
C ALA A 234 -28.78 -36.33 -10.94
N LEU A 235 -27.83 -35.98 -10.05
CA LEU A 235 -28.13 -35.63 -8.66
C LEU A 235 -29.09 -34.44 -8.52
N LEU A 236 -28.91 -33.38 -9.32
CA LEU A 236 -29.83 -32.24 -9.33
C LEU A 236 -31.25 -32.64 -9.76
N THR A 237 -31.36 -33.59 -10.70
CA THR A 237 -32.64 -34.13 -11.19
C THR A 237 -33.31 -35.02 -10.15
N GLU A 238 -32.54 -35.92 -9.52
CA GLU A 238 -32.99 -36.85 -8.47
C GLU A 238 -33.54 -36.11 -7.25
N LEU A 239 -32.87 -35.04 -6.82
CA LEU A 239 -33.30 -34.18 -5.72
C LEU A 239 -34.50 -33.28 -6.06
N GLY A 240 -34.86 -33.13 -7.34
CA GLY A 240 -35.93 -32.21 -7.78
C GLY A 240 -35.53 -30.73 -7.73
N VAL A 241 -34.24 -30.41 -7.90
CA VAL A 241 -33.73 -29.03 -7.82
C VAL A 241 -34.17 -28.23 -9.04
N THR A 242 -34.67 -27.00 -8.82
CA THR A 242 -35.06 -26.07 -9.91
C THR A 242 -34.40 -24.70 -9.80
N ASP A 243 -33.94 -24.29 -8.62
CA ASP A 243 -33.21 -23.03 -8.39
C ASP A 243 -31.76 -23.28 -7.94
N LEU A 244 -30.80 -22.68 -8.65
CA LEU A 244 -29.36 -22.84 -8.41
C LEU A 244 -28.73 -21.52 -7.97
N LYS A 245 -28.23 -21.48 -6.74
CA LYS A 245 -27.41 -20.37 -6.23
C LYS A 245 -25.96 -20.59 -6.68
N LEU A 246 -25.54 -19.90 -7.74
CA LEU A 246 -24.18 -20.00 -8.30
C LEU A 246 -23.23 -19.09 -7.52
N ILE A 247 -22.29 -19.68 -6.80
CA ILE A 247 -21.45 -18.96 -5.84
C ILE A 247 -20.09 -18.60 -6.46
N GLY A 248 -19.76 -17.31 -6.39
CA GLY A 248 -18.53 -16.75 -6.96
C GLY A 248 -18.69 -16.25 -8.40
N GLY A 249 -17.70 -15.48 -8.86
CA GLY A 249 -17.75 -14.82 -10.18
C GLY A 249 -17.52 -15.79 -11.35
N PRO A 250 -17.48 -15.27 -12.60
CA PRO A 250 -17.21 -16.07 -13.81
C PRO A 250 -15.87 -16.83 -13.84
N ALA A 251 -14.95 -16.55 -12.91
CA ALA A 251 -13.70 -17.30 -12.71
C ALA A 251 -13.83 -18.47 -11.71
N SER A 252 -14.90 -18.50 -10.89
CA SER A 252 -15.23 -19.61 -9.99
C SER A 252 -16.17 -20.60 -10.67
N ILE A 253 -17.26 -20.09 -11.26
CA ILE A 253 -18.25 -20.83 -12.07
C ILE A 253 -18.41 -20.08 -13.39
N SER A 254 -18.11 -20.71 -14.51
CA SER A 254 -17.98 -20.06 -15.82
C SER A 254 -19.30 -19.46 -16.31
N ALA A 255 -19.22 -18.44 -17.16
CA ALA A 255 -20.40 -17.87 -17.81
C ALA A 255 -21.05 -18.85 -18.81
N LYS A 256 -20.27 -19.82 -19.31
CA LYS A 256 -20.78 -20.93 -20.14
C LYS A 256 -21.63 -21.87 -19.30
N MET A 257 -21.14 -22.30 -18.13
CA MET A 257 -21.86 -23.19 -17.22
C MET A 257 -23.17 -22.57 -16.74
N GLU A 258 -23.20 -21.26 -16.44
CA GLU A 258 -24.45 -20.55 -16.15
C GLU A 258 -25.41 -20.49 -17.35
N THR A 259 -24.91 -20.49 -18.59
CA THR A 259 -25.73 -20.50 -19.81
C THR A 259 -26.27 -21.91 -20.10
N ALA A 260 -25.46 -22.95 -19.91
CA ALA A 260 -25.87 -24.36 -20.02
C ALA A 260 -26.98 -24.67 -19.02
N LEU A 261 -26.78 -24.38 -17.73
CA LEU A 261 -27.78 -24.61 -16.68
C LEU A 261 -29.11 -23.90 -16.95
N LYS A 262 -29.10 -22.70 -17.57
CA LYS A 262 -30.34 -22.01 -18.00
C LYS A 262 -31.00 -22.68 -19.20
N ALA A 263 -30.23 -23.26 -20.12
CA ALA A 263 -30.77 -24.03 -21.26
C ALA A 263 -31.36 -25.38 -20.80
N ASP A 264 -30.77 -25.99 -19.77
CA ASP A 264 -31.28 -27.20 -19.09
C ASP A 264 -32.52 -26.92 -18.21
N GLY A 265 -32.97 -25.67 -18.13
CA GLY A 265 -34.21 -25.26 -17.45
C GLY A 265 -34.06 -24.78 -16.00
N PHE A 266 -32.85 -24.77 -15.43
CA PHE A 266 -32.64 -24.27 -14.07
C PHE A 266 -32.77 -22.75 -13.98
N THR A 267 -33.47 -22.26 -12.96
CA THR A 267 -33.41 -20.86 -12.54
C THR A 267 -32.08 -20.63 -11.83
N THR A 268 -31.21 -19.75 -12.32
CA THR A 268 -29.90 -19.52 -11.68
C THR A 268 -29.79 -18.12 -11.08
N THR A 269 -29.41 -18.02 -9.80
CA THR A 269 -29.06 -16.76 -9.14
C THR A 269 -27.56 -16.73 -8.85
N ARG A 270 -26.79 -15.80 -9.42
CA ARG A 270 -25.34 -15.68 -9.11
C ARG A 270 -25.09 -14.78 -7.90
N LEU A 271 -24.46 -15.33 -6.87
CA LEU A 271 -24.04 -14.63 -5.65
C LEU A 271 -22.52 -14.46 -5.65
N SER A 272 -22.03 -13.25 -5.92
CA SER A 272 -20.60 -12.99 -6.11
C SER A 272 -20.21 -11.53 -5.86
N GLY A 273 -18.93 -11.29 -5.62
CA GLY A 273 -18.35 -9.94 -5.63
C GLY A 273 -16.89 -9.94 -6.08
N ALA A 274 -16.25 -8.77 -6.03
CA ALA A 274 -14.87 -8.58 -6.51
C ALA A 274 -13.80 -9.38 -5.73
N ASN A 275 -14.17 -9.99 -4.61
CA ASN A 275 -13.35 -10.90 -3.80
C ASN A 275 -14.25 -11.65 -2.80
N ARG A 276 -13.69 -12.65 -2.12
CA ARG A 276 -14.34 -13.48 -1.08
C ARG A 276 -15.15 -12.72 -0.02
N TYR A 277 -14.72 -11.51 0.36
CA TYR A 277 -15.41 -10.70 1.36
C TYR A 277 -16.70 -10.09 0.79
N ALA A 278 -16.65 -9.64 -0.46
CA ALA A 278 -17.82 -9.19 -1.21
C ALA A 278 -18.75 -10.36 -1.60
N THR A 279 -18.21 -11.53 -1.93
CA THR A 279 -19.03 -12.75 -2.15
C THR A 279 -19.77 -13.15 -0.86
N ALA A 280 -19.10 -13.13 0.30
CA ALA A 280 -19.75 -13.39 1.59
C ALA A 280 -20.87 -12.38 1.91
N ILE A 281 -20.69 -11.08 1.61
CA ILE A 281 -21.75 -10.06 1.73
C ILE A 281 -22.93 -10.34 0.79
N ALA A 282 -22.68 -10.76 -0.45
CA ALA A 282 -23.74 -11.10 -1.41
C ALA A 282 -24.57 -12.31 -0.95
N ILE A 283 -23.90 -13.33 -0.40
CA ILE A 283 -24.56 -14.51 0.20
C ILE A 283 -25.36 -14.11 1.43
N ALA A 284 -24.75 -13.36 2.36
CA ALA A 284 -25.39 -12.87 3.57
C ALA A 284 -26.64 -12.02 3.25
N SER A 285 -26.55 -11.13 2.26
CA SER A 285 -27.67 -10.29 1.81
C SER A 285 -28.80 -11.08 1.14
N SER A 286 -28.48 -12.19 0.45
CA SER A 286 -29.48 -13.01 -0.24
C SER A 286 -30.19 -14.03 0.66
N ALA A 287 -29.55 -14.49 1.74
CA ALA A 287 -30.09 -15.52 2.62
C ALA A 287 -30.54 -14.98 4.00
N PHE A 288 -30.00 -13.86 4.44
CA PHE A 288 -30.21 -13.29 5.77
C PHE A 288 -30.38 -11.76 5.67
N PRO A 289 -31.56 -11.23 5.26
CA PRO A 289 -31.76 -9.80 5.12
C PRO A 289 -31.55 -9.07 6.45
N ASP A 290 -32.21 -9.53 7.52
CA ASP A 290 -32.26 -8.89 8.84
C ASP A 290 -31.85 -9.88 9.96
N PRO A 291 -30.55 -10.23 10.09
CA PRO A 291 -30.10 -11.23 11.05
C PRO A 291 -29.89 -10.65 12.46
N ASP A 292 -30.48 -11.28 13.48
CA ASP A 292 -30.22 -10.95 14.90
C ASP A 292 -28.75 -11.19 15.29
N ARG A 293 -28.11 -12.22 14.72
CA ARG A 293 -26.72 -12.57 14.99
C ARG A 293 -25.94 -12.82 13.71
N VAL A 294 -24.66 -12.43 13.70
CA VAL A 294 -23.72 -12.71 12.62
C VAL A 294 -22.47 -13.44 13.12
N TYR A 295 -21.92 -14.34 12.31
CA TYR A 295 -20.65 -15.02 12.60
C TYR A 295 -19.53 -14.44 11.73
N ILE A 296 -18.31 -14.41 12.26
CA ILE A 296 -17.13 -13.88 11.55
C ILE A 296 -15.98 -14.89 11.64
N ALA A 297 -15.58 -15.43 10.49
CA ALA A 297 -14.44 -16.33 10.33
C ALA A 297 -13.30 -15.68 9.52
N SER A 298 -12.15 -16.35 9.47
CA SER A 298 -11.00 -15.89 8.67
C SER A 298 -11.21 -16.13 7.17
N GLY A 299 -11.05 -15.08 6.37
CA GLY A 299 -10.96 -15.19 4.91
C GLY A 299 -9.59 -15.70 4.40
N THR A 300 -8.64 -15.96 5.30
CA THR A 300 -7.27 -16.43 5.02
C THR A 300 -6.97 -17.81 5.62
N GLN A 301 -7.83 -18.33 6.50
CA GLN A 301 -7.72 -19.68 7.10
C GLN A 301 -9.10 -20.35 7.14
N PHE A 302 -9.25 -21.52 6.53
CA PHE A 302 -10.54 -22.21 6.41
C PHE A 302 -11.14 -22.85 7.70
N PRO A 303 -10.36 -23.41 8.66
CA PRO A 303 -10.91 -24.38 9.60
C PRO A 303 -12.01 -23.86 10.53
N ASP A 304 -11.80 -22.70 11.17
CA ASP A 304 -12.73 -22.20 12.19
C ASP A 304 -14.11 -21.84 11.60
N GLY A 305 -14.16 -21.44 10.32
CA GLY A 305 -15.41 -21.19 9.59
C GLY A 305 -16.12 -22.46 9.12
N LEU A 306 -15.36 -23.52 8.81
CA LEU A 306 -15.90 -24.82 8.38
C LEU A 306 -16.73 -25.48 9.47
N SER A 307 -16.19 -25.58 10.70
CA SER A 307 -16.94 -26.15 11.83
C SER A 307 -18.15 -25.32 12.26
N ALA A 308 -18.14 -24.02 11.96
CA ALA A 308 -19.20 -23.09 12.36
C ALA A 308 -20.34 -22.95 11.35
N ALA A 309 -20.20 -23.44 10.12
CA ALA A 309 -21.20 -23.23 9.08
C ALA A 309 -22.54 -23.92 9.38
N SER A 310 -22.53 -25.12 9.99
CA SER A 310 -23.78 -25.79 10.41
C SER A 310 -24.46 -25.06 11.58
N VAL A 311 -23.68 -24.63 12.59
CA VAL A 311 -24.18 -23.89 13.76
C VAL A 311 -24.74 -22.52 13.37
N ALA A 312 -24.03 -21.76 12.53
CA ALA A 312 -24.47 -20.45 12.06
C ALA A 312 -25.75 -20.55 11.22
N GLY A 313 -25.82 -21.51 10.29
CA GLY A 313 -27.03 -21.74 9.51
C GLY A 313 -28.22 -22.19 10.35
N ARG A 314 -28.01 -23.13 11.28
CA ARG A 314 -29.03 -23.59 12.24
C ARG A 314 -29.53 -22.46 13.15
N SER A 315 -28.70 -21.45 13.44
CA SER A 315 -29.12 -20.23 14.16
C SER A 315 -29.59 -19.08 13.25
N GLY A 316 -29.93 -19.34 11.98
CA GLY A 316 -30.44 -18.32 11.06
C GLY A 316 -29.47 -17.15 10.83
N SER A 317 -28.16 -17.41 10.89
CA SER A 317 -27.11 -16.39 10.97
C SER A 317 -26.11 -16.48 9.81
N PRO A 318 -25.76 -15.35 9.14
CA PRO A 318 -24.73 -15.34 8.10
C PRO A 318 -23.32 -15.56 8.65
N LEU A 319 -22.46 -16.17 7.83
CA LEU A 319 -21.02 -16.31 8.07
C LEU A 319 -20.23 -15.34 7.20
N TYR A 320 -19.77 -14.23 7.80
CA TYR A 320 -18.87 -13.27 7.17
C TYR A 320 -17.40 -13.72 7.24
N LEU A 321 -16.59 -13.20 6.34
CA LEU A 321 -15.14 -13.40 6.30
C LEU A 321 -14.40 -12.10 6.65
N SER A 322 -13.26 -12.21 7.32
CA SER A 322 -12.41 -11.07 7.73
C SER A 322 -10.96 -11.21 7.27
N GLN A 323 -10.18 -10.10 7.31
CA GLN A 323 -8.72 -10.20 7.40
C GLN A 323 -8.36 -10.57 8.85
N SER A 324 -7.16 -11.09 9.10
CA SER A 324 -6.76 -11.50 10.45
C SER A 324 -6.62 -10.31 11.40
N GLU A 325 -6.25 -9.14 10.88
CA GLU A 325 -6.00 -7.93 11.66
C GLU A 325 -7.25 -7.08 11.89
N CYS A 326 -8.16 -7.03 10.91
CA CYS A 326 -9.27 -6.07 10.84
C CYS A 326 -10.42 -6.57 9.94
N LEU A 327 -11.64 -6.05 10.17
CA LEU A 327 -12.74 -6.24 9.23
C LEU A 327 -12.46 -5.46 7.95
N THR A 328 -12.68 -6.05 6.77
CA THR A 328 -12.65 -5.25 5.53
C THR A 328 -13.74 -4.18 5.59
N ASP A 329 -13.47 -3.00 5.04
CA ASP A 329 -14.35 -1.84 5.24
C ASP A 329 -15.79 -2.08 4.73
N ILE A 330 -15.95 -2.90 3.68
CA ILE A 330 -17.25 -3.37 3.17
C ILE A 330 -17.98 -4.33 4.11
N VAL A 331 -17.27 -5.23 4.82
CA VAL A 331 -17.86 -6.17 5.78
C VAL A 331 -18.27 -5.44 7.05
N ALA A 332 -17.44 -4.50 7.53
CA ALA A 332 -17.82 -3.65 8.64
C ALA A 332 -19.07 -2.82 8.32
N ALA A 333 -19.14 -2.21 7.13
CA ALA A 333 -20.29 -1.42 6.69
C ALA A 333 -21.58 -2.25 6.59
N ASP A 334 -21.53 -3.48 6.05
CA ASP A 334 -22.72 -4.33 5.92
C ASP A 334 -23.21 -4.85 7.29
N ILE A 335 -22.30 -5.21 8.21
CA ILE A 335 -22.65 -5.58 9.59
C ILE A 335 -23.27 -4.38 10.33
N THR A 336 -22.70 -3.17 10.20
CA THR A 336 -23.29 -1.95 10.78
C THR A 336 -24.67 -1.65 10.17
N LYS A 337 -24.86 -1.84 8.86
CA LYS A 337 -26.14 -1.65 8.18
C LYS A 337 -27.22 -2.61 8.68
N LYS A 338 -26.86 -3.87 8.94
CA LYS A 338 -27.78 -4.92 9.42
C LYS A 338 -28.11 -4.83 10.92
N ALA A 339 -27.32 -4.07 11.69
CA ALA A 339 -27.52 -3.81 13.11
C ALA A 339 -27.91 -5.05 13.97
N PRO A 340 -27.18 -6.19 13.87
CA PRO A 340 -27.46 -7.39 14.67
C PRO A 340 -27.32 -7.08 16.17
N SER A 341 -28.09 -7.78 17.02
CA SER A 341 -27.90 -7.73 18.48
C SER A 341 -26.62 -8.45 18.93
N GLY A 342 -26.07 -9.33 18.08
CA GLY A 342 -24.93 -10.17 18.42
C GLY A 342 -23.94 -10.43 17.30
N VAL A 343 -22.67 -10.56 17.68
CA VAL A 343 -21.59 -11.03 16.80
C VAL A 343 -20.87 -12.19 17.47
N THR A 344 -20.57 -13.24 16.71
CA THR A 344 -19.68 -14.34 17.16
C THR A 344 -18.42 -14.38 16.29
N VAL A 345 -17.29 -14.03 16.88
CA VAL A 345 -15.95 -14.11 16.25
C VAL A 345 -15.40 -15.52 16.45
N LEU A 346 -15.02 -16.17 15.35
CA LEU A 346 -14.59 -17.56 15.34
C LEU A 346 -13.06 -17.69 15.39
N GLY A 347 -12.58 -18.64 16.20
CA GLY A 347 -11.16 -18.96 16.33
C GLY A 347 -10.38 -18.06 17.30
N GLY A 348 -9.12 -18.43 17.53
CA GLY A 348 -8.20 -17.72 18.44
C GLY A 348 -7.75 -16.35 17.91
N THR A 349 -7.05 -15.59 18.76
CA THR A 349 -6.50 -14.26 18.42
C THR A 349 -5.43 -14.28 17.32
N THR A 350 -4.88 -15.46 17.02
CA THR A 350 -3.96 -15.73 15.90
C THR A 350 -4.68 -15.90 14.56
N ALA A 351 -5.96 -16.27 14.54
CA ALA A 351 -6.78 -16.36 13.34
C ALA A 351 -7.47 -15.02 13.04
N LEU A 352 -8.09 -14.41 14.06
CA LEU A 352 -8.76 -13.10 14.02
C LEU A 352 -8.41 -12.28 15.27
N SER A 353 -7.83 -11.09 15.09
CA SER A 353 -7.27 -10.24 16.14
C SER A 353 -8.29 -9.76 17.19
N ALA A 354 -7.79 -9.13 18.26
CA ALA A 354 -8.63 -8.39 19.19
C ALA A 354 -9.34 -7.18 18.54
N ASP A 355 -8.83 -6.62 17.46
CA ASP A 355 -9.44 -5.49 16.75
C ASP A 355 -10.59 -5.94 15.84
N VAL A 356 -10.53 -7.17 15.28
CA VAL A 356 -11.70 -7.81 14.64
C VAL A 356 -12.85 -7.97 15.64
N ALA A 357 -12.55 -8.34 16.89
CA ALA A 357 -13.55 -8.43 17.97
C ALA A 357 -14.02 -7.06 18.51
N LYS A 358 -13.38 -5.95 18.11
CA LYS A 358 -13.90 -4.58 18.29
C LYS A 358 -14.63 -4.08 17.04
N LEU A 359 -14.91 -4.97 16.08
CA LEU A 359 -15.45 -4.66 14.76
C LEU A 359 -14.67 -3.57 14.00
N THR A 360 -13.37 -3.44 14.28
CA THR A 360 -12.55 -2.35 13.74
C THR A 360 -12.30 -2.57 12.25
N ASN A 361 -12.74 -1.61 11.43
CA ASN A 361 -12.53 -1.65 9.99
C ASN A 361 -11.07 -1.37 9.62
N CYS A 362 -10.62 -1.91 8.49
CA CYS A 362 -9.22 -1.87 8.08
C CYS A 362 -8.71 -0.46 7.76
N THR A 363 -9.55 0.48 7.36
CA THR A 363 -9.17 1.89 7.22
C THR A 363 -8.81 2.51 8.58
N THR A 364 -9.65 2.31 9.60
CA THR A 364 -9.42 2.79 10.98
C THR A 364 -8.19 2.10 11.58
N TRP A 365 -8.07 0.78 11.40
CA TRP A 365 -6.92 0.01 11.87
C TRP A 365 -5.61 0.52 11.26
N ARG A 366 -5.54 0.71 9.92
CA ARG A 366 -4.34 1.24 9.25
C ARG A 366 -3.98 2.65 9.75
N ALA A 367 -4.96 3.52 9.98
CA ALA A 367 -4.73 4.85 10.56
C ALA A 367 -4.15 4.78 11.99
N ALA A 368 -4.65 3.86 12.82
CA ALA A 368 -4.13 3.63 14.18
C ALA A 368 -2.68 3.12 14.16
N GLN A 369 -2.38 2.09 13.35
CA GLN A 369 -1.01 1.56 13.22
C GLN A 369 -0.02 2.61 12.69
N LYS A 370 -0.45 3.39 11.69
CA LYS A 370 0.33 4.52 11.15
C LYS A 370 0.68 5.52 12.26
N SER A 371 -0.32 5.97 13.02
CA SER A 371 -0.12 6.91 14.13
C SER A 371 0.80 6.36 15.23
N ALA A 372 0.70 5.07 15.55
CA ALA A 372 1.56 4.42 16.53
C ALA A 372 3.03 4.35 16.07
N SER A 373 3.26 3.97 14.81
CA SER A 373 4.61 3.93 14.21
C SER A 373 5.23 5.33 14.16
N GLU A 374 4.46 6.33 13.70
CA GLU A 374 4.88 7.74 13.64
C GLU A 374 5.25 8.29 15.02
N LYS A 375 4.41 8.08 16.05
CA LYS A 375 4.70 8.47 17.44
C LYS A 375 5.96 7.79 17.98
N SER A 376 6.15 6.49 17.69
CA SER A 376 7.33 5.74 18.13
C SER A 376 8.62 6.25 17.47
N LEU A 377 8.63 6.50 16.16
CA LEU A 377 9.79 7.06 15.46
C LEU A 377 10.06 8.51 15.89
N GLN A 378 9.02 9.32 16.06
CA GLN A 378 9.13 10.71 16.54
C GLN A 378 9.73 10.77 17.94
N SER A 379 9.30 9.91 18.86
CA SER A 379 9.89 9.79 20.21
C SER A 379 11.38 9.41 20.13
N LYS A 380 11.71 8.33 19.39
CA LYS A 380 13.10 7.88 19.18
C LYS A 380 13.99 8.99 18.62
N LEU A 381 13.52 9.75 17.61
CA LEU A 381 14.25 10.87 17.03
C LEU A 381 14.42 12.02 18.03
N THR A 382 13.37 12.44 18.74
CA THR A 382 13.47 13.51 19.76
C THR A 382 14.51 13.15 20.82
N SER A 383 14.44 11.94 21.39
CA SER A 383 15.42 11.48 22.39
C SER A 383 16.84 11.38 21.83
N LYS A 384 17.02 10.91 20.59
CA LYS A 384 18.35 10.78 20.00
C LYS A 384 18.99 12.15 19.71
N LEU A 385 18.20 13.08 19.16
CA LEU A 385 18.69 14.42 18.80
C LEU A 385 18.99 15.28 20.03
N ALA A 386 18.35 15.00 21.18
CA ALA A 386 18.72 15.62 22.46
C ALA A 386 20.10 15.17 23.00
N THR A 387 20.75 14.15 22.41
CA THR A 387 22.11 13.72 22.77
C THR A 387 23.22 14.38 21.94
N PHE A 388 22.86 15.27 20.99
CA PHE A 388 23.77 15.85 20.01
C PHE A 388 24.13 17.30 20.33
N GLN A 389 25.32 17.75 19.91
CA GLN A 389 25.79 19.12 20.16
C GLN A 389 25.27 20.15 19.16
N GLY A 390 24.94 19.71 17.94
CA GLY A 390 24.32 20.55 16.91
C GLY A 390 22.80 20.42 16.86
N TRP A 391 22.14 21.47 16.41
CA TRP A 391 20.70 21.42 16.13
C TRP A 391 20.43 20.77 14.77
N TYR A 392 19.40 19.92 14.71
CA TYR A 392 19.00 19.18 13.52
C TYR A 392 17.54 19.39 13.15
N SER A 393 17.31 19.60 11.84
CA SER A 393 16.03 19.38 11.17
C SER A 393 16.03 17.96 10.60
N VAL A 394 15.03 17.15 10.91
CA VAL A 394 14.87 15.79 10.34
C VAL A 394 13.45 15.63 9.79
N SER A 395 13.37 15.16 8.55
CA SER A 395 12.11 14.77 7.91
C SER A 395 12.27 13.37 7.31
N VAL A 396 11.28 12.51 7.52
CA VAL A 396 11.25 11.12 7.02
C VAL A 396 9.87 10.84 6.44
N ARG A 397 9.81 10.14 5.30
CA ARG A 397 8.56 9.69 4.66
C ARG A 397 8.70 8.26 4.16
N LYS A 398 7.87 7.34 4.64
CA LYS A 398 7.71 6.01 4.04
C LYS A 398 7.10 6.16 2.65
N LEU A 399 7.59 5.40 1.67
CA LEU A 399 7.15 5.50 0.27
C LEU A 399 6.25 4.32 -0.16
N ASP A 400 5.94 3.44 0.80
CA ASP A 400 5.10 2.25 0.71
C ASP A 400 4.54 1.97 2.12
N GLY A 401 3.92 0.80 2.35
CA GLY A 401 3.39 0.44 3.66
C GLY A 401 2.20 1.31 4.08
N LEU A 402 2.31 2.03 5.20
CA LEU A 402 1.26 2.91 5.72
C LEU A 402 1.51 4.39 5.38
N GLY A 403 2.58 4.72 4.64
CA GLY A 403 2.91 6.10 4.26
C GLY A 403 3.24 6.99 5.48
N GLU A 404 3.90 6.42 6.49
CA GLU A 404 4.31 7.12 7.71
C GLU A 404 5.20 8.34 7.41
N GLN A 405 4.95 9.46 8.09
CA GLN A 405 5.72 10.70 7.96
C GLN A 405 6.06 11.27 9.35
N VAL A 406 7.35 11.57 9.57
CA VAL A 406 7.86 12.03 10.87
C VAL A 406 8.73 13.27 10.70
N ASN A 407 8.64 14.21 11.64
CA ASN A 407 8.96 15.61 11.38
C ASN A 407 9.56 16.34 12.60
N GLN A 408 10.86 16.20 12.82
CA GLN A 408 11.56 16.98 13.83
C GLN A 408 12.00 18.33 13.25
N GLY A 409 11.15 19.35 13.38
CA GLY A 409 11.46 20.71 12.90
C GLY A 409 11.73 20.79 11.40
N GLY A 410 11.15 19.86 10.63
CA GLY A 410 11.36 19.66 9.19
C GLY A 410 10.86 20.79 8.31
N SER A 411 10.02 21.69 8.84
CA SER A 411 9.52 22.91 8.20
C SER A 411 10.42 24.14 8.41
N LYS A 412 11.42 24.09 9.30
CA LYS A 412 12.30 25.25 9.55
C LYS A 412 13.24 25.45 8.38
N GLN A 413 13.17 26.63 7.74
CA GLN A 413 14.13 27.02 6.70
C GLN A 413 15.54 27.10 7.26
N LYS A 414 16.50 26.48 6.56
CA LYS A 414 17.93 26.43 6.89
C LYS A 414 18.76 26.53 5.62
N GLU A 415 20.03 26.90 5.76
CA GLU A 415 21.04 26.77 4.69
C GLU A 415 21.28 25.26 4.45
N PRO A 416 20.89 24.71 3.28
CA PRO A 416 20.96 23.28 3.01
C PRO A 416 22.32 22.79 2.52
N ALA A 417 23.32 23.67 2.45
CA ALA A 417 24.61 23.43 1.83
C ALA A 417 24.44 22.90 0.39
N SER A 418 25.05 21.76 0.04
CA SER A 418 24.93 21.17 -1.29
C SER A 418 23.73 20.25 -1.50
N ALA A 419 22.85 20.03 -0.51
CA ALA A 419 21.64 19.21 -0.70
C ALA A 419 20.64 19.85 -1.70
N ILE A 420 20.59 21.18 -1.77
CA ILE A 420 19.76 21.94 -2.74
C ILE A 420 20.19 21.75 -4.21
N LYS A 421 21.35 21.12 -4.48
CA LYS A 421 21.74 20.77 -5.85
C LYS A 421 20.79 19.78 -6.52
N VAL A 422 20.01 19.01 -5.74
CA VAL A 422 18.93 18.17 -6.29
C VAL A 422 17.81 19.02 -6.88
N PHE A 423 17.46 20.14 -6.23
CA PHE A 423 16.50 21.12 -6.78
C PHE A 423 17.02 21.80 -8.05
N ALA A 424 18.34 22.05 -8.14
CA ALA A 424 18.94 22.59 -9.38
C ALA A 424 18.97 21.56 -10.52
N ALA A 425 19.33 20.30 -10.24
CA ALA A 425 19.26 19.22 -11.22
C ALA A 425 17.82 18.99 -11.67
N TYR A 426 16.85 19.00 -10.75
CA TYR A 426 15.43 18.93 -11.06
C TYR A 426 14.98 20.06 -11.99
N ALA A 427 15.25 21.32 -11.64
CA ALA A 427 14.86 22.48 -12.44
C ALA A 427 15.49 22.47 -13.85
N ALA A 428 16.70 21.91 -14.00
CA ALA A 428 17.34 21.71 -15.29
C ALA A 428 16.70 20.55 -16.09
N LEU A 429 16.49 19.38 -15.47
CA LEU A 429 15.87 18.23 -16.13
C LEU A 429 14.43 18.48 -16.53
N LYS A 430 13.63 19.20 -15.74
CA LYS A 430 12.26 19.58 -16.10
C LYS A 430 12.22 20.42 -17.38
N ARG A 431 13.26 21.22 -17.62
CA ARG A 431 13.43 22.02 -18.85
C ARG A 431 13.95 21.19 -20.03
N VAL A 432 14.67 20.10 -19.77
CA VAL A 432 14.99 19.09 -20.80
C VAL A 432 13.74 18.29 -21.20
N ASP A 433 12.96 17.81 -20.22
CA ASP A 433 11.70 17.10 -20.44
C ASP A 433 10.68 17.95 -21.22
N ASN A 434 10.63 19.26 -20.92
CA ASN A 434 9.77 20.23 -21.60
C ASN A 434 10.37 20.76 -22.93
N GLY A 435 11.48 20.20 -23.44
CA GLY A 435 12.12 20.60 -24.70
C GLY A 435 12.76 22.01 -24.72
N GLN A 436 12.77 22.73 -23.60
CA GLN A 436 13.37 24.06 -23.48
C GLN A 436 14.91 24.01 -23.47
N PHE A 437 15.48 22.89 -23.02
CA PHE A 437 16.90 22.58 -23.07
C PHE A 437 17.12 21.18 -23.67
N SER A 438 18.38 20.86 -23.99
CA SER A 438 18.84 19.50 -24.26
C SER A 438 19.98 19.12 -23.31
N MET A 439 20.22 17.82 -23.11
CA MET A 439 21.39 17.36 -22.31
C MET A 439 22.74 17.80 -22.92
N SER A 440 22.78 18.11 -24.22
CA SER A 440 23.94 18.65 -24.94
C SER A 440 24.02 20.19 -24.94
N SER A 441 23.00 20.90 -24.45
CA SER A 441 23.00 22.36 -24.40
C SER A 441 24.16 22.86 -23.53
N ARG A 442 24.94 23.82 -24.05
CA ARG A 442 26.06 24.42 -23.32
C ARG A 442 25.59 25.54 -22.41
N LEU A 443 26.22 25.63 -21.24
CA LEU A 443 26.14 26.76 -20.33
C LEU A 443 27.17 27.83 -20.73
N ASP A 444 27.11 29.01 -20.10
CA ASP A 444 28.00 30.15 -20.39
C ASP A 444 29.50 29.82 -20.22
N SER A 445 29.81 28.77 -19.45
CA SER A 445 31.15 28.21 -19.24
C SER A 445 31.59 27.20 -20.31
N GLY A 446 30.81 27.01 -21.38
CA GLY A 446 31.03 26.05 -22.45
C GLY A 446 30.69 24.59 -22.11
N VAL A 447 30.54 24.25 -20.82
CA VAL A 447 30.22 22.89 -20.35
C VAL A 447 28.77 22.53 -20.65
N THR A 448 28.48 21.27 -21.00
CA THR A 448 27.09 20.83 -21.30
C THR A 448 26.26 20.66 -20.02
N ILE A 449 24.94 20.72 -20.14
CA ILE A 449 24.02 20.41 -19.02
C ILE A 449 24.28 19.01 -18.46
N ARG A 450 24.52 18.00 -19.32
CA ARG A 450 24.89 16.63 -18.89
C ARG A 450 26.13 16.64 -18.01
N ASP A 451 27.20 17.27 -18.48
CA ASP A 451 28.51 17.22 -17.82
C ASP A 451 28.50 18.02 -16.53
N CYS A 452 27.87 19.20 -16.53
CA CYS A 452 27.74 20.00 -15.33
C CYS A 452 26.80 19.39 -14.29
N MET A 453 25.72 18.71 -14.72
CA MET A 453 24.85 17.98 -13.79
C MET A 453 25.56 16.78 -13.18
N ARG A 454 26.38 16.04 -13.97
CA ARG A 454 27.28 15.00 -13.44
C ARG A 454 28.20 15.60 -12.37
N ALA A 455 28.99 16.62 -12.68
CA ALA A 455 29.89 17.25 -11.71
C ALA A 455 29.17 17.77 -10.44
N MET A 456 28.04 18.46 -10.62
CA MET A 456 27.24 19.04 -9.55
C MET A 456 26.65 18.01 -8.58
N ILE A 457 26.25 16.82 -9.07
CA ILE A 457 25.67 15.78 -8.20
C ILE A 457 26.75 14.80 -7.70
N HIS A 458 27.56 14.24 -8.61
CA HIS A 458 28.52 13.16 -8.36
C HIS A 458 29.64 13.55 -7.37
N VAL A 459 30.27 14.72 -7.57
CA VAL A 459 31.34 15.26 -6.70
C VAL A 459 30.96 16.56 -6.01
N SER A 460 29.71 17.01 -6.15
CA SER A 460 29.19 18.21 -5.46
C SER A 460 29.76 19.55 -5.96
N ASP A 461 30.09 19.69 -7.24
CA ASP A 461 30.67 20.91 -7.81
C ASP A 461 29.81 22.18 -7.59
N ASN A 462 30.46 23.32 -7.29
CA ASN A 462 29.81 24.62 -7.04
C ASN A 462 29.69 25.48 -8.31
N TYR A 463 30.63 25.38 -9.25
CA TYR A 463 30.67 26.20 -10.46
C TYR A 463 29.51 25.83 -11.39
N CYS A 464 29.32 24.54 -11.65
CA CYS A 464 28.21 24.01 -12.42
C CYS A 464 26.84 24.26 -11.80
N HIS A 465 26.74 24.27 -10.46
CA HIS A 465 25.52 24.68 -9.78
C HIS A 465 25.21 26.16 -10.03
N THR A 466 26.23 27.01 -9.93
CA THR A 466 26.10 28.46 -10.19
C THR A 466 25.78 28.74 -11.66
N ASP A 467 26.43 28.04 -12.60
CA ASP A 467 26.18 28.17 -14.03
C ASP A 467 24.75 27.73 -14.40
N LEU A 468 24.21 26.67 -13.79
CA LEU A 468 22.81 26.28 -13.94
C LEU A 468 21.84 27.30 -13.34
N ILE A 469 22.14 27.89 -12.17
CA ILE A 469 21.32 28.97 -11.57
C ILE A 469 21.30 30.20 -12.49
N ARG A 470 22.45 30.62 -13.05
CA ARG A 470 22.50 31.73 -14.02
C ARG A 470 21.70 31.41 -15.28
N ARG A 471 21.87 30.21 -15.85
CA ARG A 471 21.20 29.81 -17.09
C ARG A 471 19.67 29.67 -16.96
N ILE A 472 19.17 29.29 -15.79
CA ILE A 472 17.72 29.16 -15.54
C ILE A 472 17.11 30.48 -15.03
N GLY A 473 17.88 31.25 -14.26
CA GLY A 473 17.41 32.40 -13.50
C GLY A 473 16.78 31.98 -12.17
N ALA A 474 17.34 32.46 -11.05
CA ALA A 474 16.87 32.11 -9.70
C ALA A 474 15.38 32.42 -9.46
N SER A 475 14.84 33.50 -10.04
CA SER A 475 13.41 33.81 -9.97
C SER A 475 12.56 32.68 -10.58
N ASN A 476 12.93 32.21 -11.78
CA ASN A 476 12.24 31.11 -12.47
C ASN A 476 12.35 29.78 -11.72
N MET A 477 13.41 29.57 -10.92
CA MET A 477 13.53 28.42 -10.02
C MET A 477 12.60 28.59 -8.81
N ASN A 478 12.62 29.74 -8.14
CA ASN A 478 11.79 30.02 -6.97
C ASN A 478 10.29 29.97 -7.30
N THR A 479 9.85 30.55 -8.42
CA THR A 479 8.46 30.47 -8.89
C THR A 479 8.04 29.03 -9.18
N GLN A 480 8.91 28.24 -9.83
CA GLN A 480 8.67 26.82 -10.03
C GLN A 480 8.53 26.08 -8.69
N PHE A 481 9.44 26.33 -7.74
CA PHE A 481 9.43 25.65 -6.45
C PHE A 481 8.19 26.00 -5.62
N ALA A 482 7.78 27.26 -5.60
CA ALA A 482 6.55 27.71 -4.94
C ALA A 482 5.30 27.06 -5.57
N ASN A 483 5.16 27.11 -6.89
CA ASN A 483 4.02 26.56 -7.62
C ASN A 483 3.86 25.04 -7.45
N GLU A 484 4.97 24.32 -7.22
CA GLU A 484 4.97 22.87 -7.00
C GLU A 484 4.87 22.47 -5.51
N GLY A 485 4.80 23.45 -4.60
CA GLY A 485 4.59 23.24 -3.16
C GLY A 485 5.85 23.10 -2.30
N TYR A 486 7.03 23.46 -2.82
CA TYR A 486 8.30 23.48 -2.07
C TYR A 486 8.56 24.88 -1.46
N SER A 487 7.57 25.41 -0.72
CA SER A 487 7.56 26.81 -0.24
C SER A 487 8.68 27.16 0.75
N GLY A 488 9.37 26.17 1.30
CA GLY A 488 10.56 26.38 2.11
C GLY A 488 11.86 26.57 1.32
N THR A 489 11.85 26.38 0.00
CA THR A 489 13.07 26.28 -0.83
C THR A 489 13.20 27.42 -1.83
N HIS A 490 14.26 28.21 -1.71
CA HIS A 490 14.52 29.37 -2.58
C HIS A 490 16.00 29.78 -2.61
N TYR A 491 16.38 30.50 -3.66
CA TYR A 491 17.62 31.26 -3.77
C TYR A 491 17.35 32.75 -3.60
N THR A 492 18.16 33.45 -2.81
CA THR A 492 18.03 34.88 -2.54
C THR A 492 19.02 35.66 -3.41
N ALA A 493 18.61 36.79 -3.97
CA ALA A 493 19.45 37.69 -4.77
C ALA A 493 20.24 37.01 -5.93
N GLY A 494 19.73 35.92 -6.49
CA GLY A 494 20.32 35.28 -7.68
C GLY A 494 21.60 34.46 -7.45
N SER A 495 22.06 34.32 -6.21
CA SER A 495 23.39 33.78 -5.90
C SER A 495 23.37 32.43 -5.17
N TYR A 496 24.42 31.62 -5.37
CA TYR A 496 24.71 30.44 -4.55
C TYR A 496 25.02 30.78 -3.07
N SER A 497 25.43 32.02 -2.79
CA SER A 497 25.84 32.46 -1.44
C SER A 497 24.68 32.71 -0.47
N SER A 498 23.43 32.79 -0.93
CA SER A 498 22.25 32.98 -0.09
C SER A 498 21.08 32.15 -0.60
N LYS A 499 20.70 31.12 0.16
CA LYS A 499 19.69 30.13 -0.20
C LYS A 499 19.13 29.43 1.03
N ALA A 500 17.89 28.99 0.95
CA ALA A 500 17.24 28.20 1.99
C ALA A 500 16.54 26.98 1.38
N SER A 501 16.34 25.96 2.22
CA SER A 501 15.47 24.81 1.97
C SER A 501 14.98 24.28 3.31
N THR A 502 14.01 23.37 3.27
CA THR A 502 13.55 22.63 4.45
C THR A 502 13.77 21.13 4.26
N ALA A 503 13.82 20.36 5.36
CA ALA A 503 13.88 18.90 5.27
C ALA A 503 12.57 18.33 4.68
N ASN A 504 11.44 19.03 4.88
CA ASN A 504 10.16 18.70 4.27
C ASN A 504 10.20 18.80 2.74
N ASP A 505 10.76 19.86 2.18
CA ASP A 505 10.84 20.04 0.73
C ASP A 505 11.77 19.00 0.10
N LEU A 506 12.92 18.75 0.73
CA LEU A 506 13.89 17.75 0.27
C LEU A 506 13.30 16.33 0.27
N THR A 507 12.55 15.95 1.32
CA THR A 507 11.84 14.66 1.30
C THR A 507 10.68 14.64 0.31
N LEU A 508 9.96 15.75 0.09
CA LEU A 508 8.90 15.82 -0.93
C LEU A 508 9.47 15.61 -2.33
N LEU A 509 10.59 16.27 -2.65
CA LEU A 509 11.29 16.13 -3.92
C LEU A 509 11.79 14.69 -4.13
N MET A 510 12.41 14.10 -3.10
CA MET A 510 12.90 12.72 -3.14
C MET A 510 11.76 11.69 -3.28
N SER A 511 10.61 11.92 -2.62
CA SER A 511 9.42 11.07 -2.74
C SER A 511 8.84 11.12 -4.15
N ARG A 512 8.69 12.32 -4.73
CA ARG A 512 8.21 12.52 -6.11
C ARG A 512 9.19 11.97 -7.17
N LEU A 513 10.49 12.01 -6.88
CA LEU A 513 11.53 11.39 -7.73
C LEU A 513 11.49 9.86 -7.69
N GLU A 514 11.26 9.24 -6.52
CA GLU A 514 11.10 7.78 -6.43
C GLU A 514 9.81 7.32 -7.11
N ALA A 515 8.71 8.05 -6.89
CA ALA A 515 7.39 7.77 -7.47
C ALA A 515 7.28 8.08 -8.98
N GLY A 516 8.31 8.64 -9.61
CA GLY A 516 8.31 8.99 -11.04
C GLY A 516 7.35 10.12 -11.44
N THR A 517 6.82 10.87 -10.48
CA THR A 517 5.84 11.97 -10.72
C THR A 517 6.51 13.33 -10.96
N LEU A 518 7.84 13.41 -10.79
CA LEU A 518 8.61 14.65 -10.88
C LEU A 518 9.08 14.98 -12.31
N LEU A 519 9.58 13.99 -13.04
CA LEU A 519 10.33 14.10 -14.29
C LEU A 519 9.95 12.95 -15.24
N SER A 520 10.34 13.02 -16.50
CA SER A 520 10.24 11.89 -17.43
C SER A 520 10.98 10.64 -16.90
N ALA A 521 10.64 9.46 -17.40
CA ALA A 521 11.31 8.22 -16.98
C ALA A 521 12.83 8.24 -17.19
N SER A 522 13.31 8.86 -18.29
CA SER A 522 14.74 8.96 -18.59
C SER A 522 15.45 9.96 -17.67
N SER A 523 14.86 11.14 -17.44
CA SER A 523 15.38 12.15 -16.51
C SER A 523 15.36 11.66 -15.05
N THR A 524 14.30 10.95 -14.65
CA THR A 524 14.19 10.27 -13.35
C THR A 524 15.32 9.24 -13.17
N ALA A 525 15.52 8.35 -14.15
CA ALA A 525 16.58 7.35 -14.12
C ALA A 525 17.99 7.99 -14.09
N HIS A 526 18.19 9.06 -14.87
CA HIS A 526 19.46 9.79 -14.90
C HIS A 526 19.79 10.43 -13.55
N LEU A 527 18.84 11.16 -12.94
CA LEU A 527 19.06 11.80 -11.65
C LEU A 527 19.28 10.78 -10.52
N LYS A 528 18.49 9.68 -10.50
CA LYS A 528 18.70 8.59 -9.54
C LYS A 528 20.07 7.94 -9.72
N SER A 529 20.53 7.72 -10.95
CA SER A 529 21.89 7.21 -11.24
C SER A 529 23.00 8.14 -10.72
N LEU A 530 22.88 9.47 -10.95
CA LEU A 530 23.83 10.45 -10.41
C LEU A 530 23.83 10.49 -8.87
N LEU A 531 22.66 10.37 -8.22
CA LEU A 531 22.53 10.34 -6.76
C LEU A 531 23.01 9.01 -6.13
N SER A 532 22.89 7.88 -6.84
CA SER A 532 23.45 6.59 -6.42
C SER A 532 24.98 6.59 -6.53
N SER A 533 25.51 7.20 -7.59
CA SER A 533 26.94 7.19 -7.90
C SER A 533 27.77 8.21 -7.11
N GLN A 534 27.19 9.16 -6.37
CA GLN A 534 27.99 10.19 -5.68
C GLN A 534 29.07 9.59 -4.76
N VAL A 535 30.23 10.24 -4.74
CA VAL A 535 31.40 9.80 -3.95
C VAL A 535 31.26 10.10 -2.45
N TRP A 536 30.40 11.07 -2.11
CA TRP A 536 30.23 11.55 -0.74
C TRP A 536 29.27 10.67 0.07
N ARG A 537 29.70 9.46 0.44
CA ARG A 537 28.83 8.46 1.12
C ARG A 537 28.88 8.48 2.66
N THR A 538 29.58 9.45 3.27
CA THR A 538 29.92 9.47 4.71
C THR A 538 28.83 9.97 5.68
N ARG A 539 27.56 9.96 5.28
CA ARG A 539 26.41 10.45 6.10
C ARG A 539 25.27 9.43 6.11
N ILE A 540 24.16 9.65 5.39
CA ILE A 540 23.00 8.75 5.42
C ILE A 540 23.41 7.33 5.01
N ALA A 541 24.16 7.20 3.91
CA ALA A 541 24.63 5.91 3.40
C ALA A 541 25.60 5.16 4.35
N ALA A 542 26.33 5.87 5.22
CA ALA A 542 27.20 5.29 6.26
C ALA A 542 26.45 4.93 7.55
N GLY A 543 25.18 5.32 7.66
CA GLY A 543 24.27 4.88 8.73
C GLY A 543 23.51 3.58 8.43
N LEU A 544 23.68 3.00 7.25
CA LEU A 544 22.93 1.82 6.78
C LEU A 544 23.76 0.54 6.91
N PRO A 545 23.14 -0.66 6.93
CA PRO A 545 23.88 -1.91 6.76
C PRO A 545 24.58 -1.99 5.39
N PRO A 546 25.69 -2.75 5.26
CA PRO A 546 26.28 -3.10 3.97
C PRO A 546 25.25 -3.67 2.99
N GLY A 547 25.35 -3.28 1.72
CA GLY A 547 24.47 -3.74 0.63
C GLY A 547 23.10 -3.05 0.55
N VAL A 548 22.68 -2.28 1.57
CA VAL A 548 21.42 -1.52 1.51
C VAL A 548 21.57 -0.36 0.53
N ALA A 549 20.78 -0.38 -0.54
CA ALA A 549 20.83 0.62 -1.59
C ALA A 549 20.24 1.95 -1.12
N SER A 550 20.99 3.04 -1.30
CA SER A 550 20.52 4.41 -1.09
C SER A 550 21.07 5.35 -2.15
N TYR A 551 20.27 6.30 -2.60
CA TYR A 551 20.72 7.40 -3.44
C TYR A 551 20.48 8.71 -2.70
N THR A 552 21.52 9.54 -2.55
CA THR A 552 21.45 10.75 -1.70
C THR A 552 22.25 11.90 -2.31
N LYS A 553 22.07 13.12 -1.76
CA LYS A 553 22.92 14.27 -2.03
C LYS A 553 23.40 14.86 -0.71
N VAL A 554 24.69 14.64 -0.46
CA VAL A 554 25.39 15.25 0.67
C VAL A 554 25.50 16.76 0.50
N GLY A 555 25.37 17.48 1.62
CA GLY A 555 25.79 18.86 1.76
C GLY A 555 26.87 19.06 2.82
N GLU A 556 27.81 19.93 2.48
CA GLU A 556 28.87 20.42 3.35
C GLU A 556 29.11 21.90 3.00
N LEU A 557 29.23 22.78 4.00
CA LEU A 557 29.52 24.20 3.81
C LEU A 557 30.18 24.81 5.05
N TRP A 558 31.41 25.32 4.89
CA TRP A 558 32.06 26.12 5.93
C TRP A 558 31.43 27.52 6.03
N ARG A 559 31.18 27.99 7.26
CA ARG A 559 30.85 29.38 7.58
C ARG A 559 31.73 29.85 8.73
N SER A 560 31.78 31.16 8.99
CA SER A 560 32.51 31.72 10.14
C SER A 560 32.08 31.17 11.50
N THR A 561 30.85 30.64 11.61
CA THR A 561 30.31 30.01 12.82
C THR A 561 30.56 28.50 12.92
N GLY A 562 31.21 27.88 11.94
CA GLY A 562 31.48 26.43 11.91
C GLY A 562 31.03 25.74 10.63
N MET A 563 30.89 24.42 10.70
CA MET A 563 30.72 23.56 9.52
C MET A 563 29.29 23.01 9.42
N ILE A 564 28.53 23.44 8.42
CA ILE A 564 27.18 22.94 8.16
C ILE A 564 27.24 21.57 7.49
N GLN A 565 26.57 20.59 8.09
CA GLN A 565 26.46 19.22 7.59
C GLN A 565 25.01 18.86 7.25
N THR A 566 24.78 18.39 6.02
CA THR A 566 23.44 17.98 5.55
C THR A 566 23.51 16.74 4.66
N ASP A 567 22.40 16.01 4.54
CA ASP A 567 22.22 14.94 3.56
C ASP A 567 20.73 14.71 3.31
N ALA A 568 20.36 14.31 2.10
CA ALA A 568 18.97 14.01 1.74
C ALA A 568 18.93 12.96 0.62
N GLY A 569 17.98 12.02 0.68
CA GLY A 569 17.92 10.91 -0.27
C GLY A 569 16.75 9.95 -0.05
N VAL A 570 16.84 8.81 -0.73
CA VAL A 570 15.95 7.66 -0.55
C VAL A 570 16.78 6.43 -0.20
N VAL A 571 16.27 5.64 0.74
CA VAL A 571 16.82 4.34 1.16
C VAL A 571 15.85 3.23 0.73
N SER A 572 16.39 2.14 0.18
CA SER A 572 15.64 0.93 -0.15
C SER A 572 16.02 -0.19 0.82
N SER A 573 15.13 -0.49 1.76
CA SER A 573 15.33 -1.52 2.79
C SER A 573 14.45 -2.76 2.54
N PRO A 574 14.73 -3.92 3.19
CA PRO A 574 13.93 -5.12 3.02
C PRO A 574 12.43 -4.93 3.32
N LYS A 575 12.08 -4.07 4.29
CA LYS A 575 10.68 -3.67 4.55
C LYS A 575 10.28 -2.39 3.80
N GLY A 576 10.73 -2.24 2.55
CA GLY A 576 10.36 -1.16 1.65
C GLY A 576 11.21 0.10 1.76
N LYS A 577 10.75 1.18 1.13
CA LYS A 577 11.50 2.42 0.88
C LYS A 577 11.10 3.56 1.80
N TYR A 578 12.03 4.48 2.04
CA TYR A 578 11.75 5.76 2.69
C TYR A 578 12.63 6.88 2.13
N ALA A 579 12.04 8.07 1.97
CA ALA A 579 12.77 9.32 1.80
C ALA A 579 13.19 9.87 3.17
N ILE A 580 14.39 10.42 3.26
CA ILE A 580 14.95 11.02 4.47
C ILE A 580 15.76 12.26 4.10
N ALA A 581 15.60 13.32 4.89
CA ALA A 581 16.44 14.52 4.81
C ALA A 581 16.83 14.98 6.22
N VAL A 582 18.11 15.33 6.37
CA VAL A 582 18.71 15.82 7.61
C VAL A 582 19.46 17.11 7.30
N LEU A 583 19.01 18.23 7.90
CA LEU A 583 19.70 19.51 7.84
C LEU A 583 20.24 19.85 9.23
N GLY A 584 21.54 19.66 9.45
CA GLY A 584 22.23 20.12 10.65
C GLY A 584 22.59 21.61 10.59
N ASP A 585 22.96 22.18 11.73
CA ASP A 585 23.58 23.50 11.83
C ASP A 585 25.12 23.44 11.74
N ASN A 586 25.79 24.49 12.19
CA ASN A 586 27.26 24.64 12.18
C ASN A 586 28.02 23.77 13.21
N ASN A 587 27.31 23.10 14.13
CA ASN A 587 27.87 22.14 15.09
C ASN A 587 27.60 20.67 14.70
N ALA A 588 26.84 20.43 13.62
CA ALA A 588 26.44 19.09 13.21
C ALA A 588 27.60 18.25 12.67
N SER A 589 27.67 16.97 13.04
CA SER A 589 28.70 16.05 12.53
C SER A 589 28.19 15.03 11.49
N LYS A 590 29.13 14.46 10.74
CA LYS A 590 28.88 13.39 9.74
C LYS A 590 28.39 12.10 10.41
N ALA A 591 28.94 11.79 11.60
CA ALA A 591 28.61 10.58 12.36
C ALA A 591 27.20 10.64 12.96
N GLU A 592 26.77 11.80 13.48
CA GLU A 592 25.42 11.99 14.02
C GLU A 592 24.34 11.85 12.92
N ILE A 593 24.60 12.32 11.70
CA ILE A 593 23.70 12.10 10.54
C ILE A 593 23.64 10.61 10.17
N GLY A 594 24.76 9.89 10.26
CA GLY A 594 24.79 8.42 10.15
C GLY A 594 23.95 7.75 11.25
N ALA A 595 24.04 8.21 12.49
CA ALA A 595 23.26 7.68 13.61
C ALA A 595 21.74 7.96 13.48
N ILE A 596 21.34 9.09 12.88
CA ILE A 596 19.92 9.36 12.52
C ILE A 596 19.45 8.38 11.45
N SER A 597 20.24 8.21 10.38
CA SER A 597 19.94 7.27 9.29
C SER A 597 19.77 5.83 9.81
N ARG A 598 20.67 5.40 10.70
CA ARG A 598 20.59 4.11 11.40
C ARG A 598 19.28 3.96 12.18
N LEU A 599 18.96 4.91 13.06
CA LEU A 599 17.75 4.87 13.89
C LEU A 599 16.47 4.75 13.05
N VAL A 600 16.41 5.47 11.92
CA VAL A 600 15.29 5.41 10.97
C VAL A 600 15.23 4.06 10.26
N TYR A 601 16.37 3.48 9.86
CA TYR A 601 16.43 2.13 9.28
C TYR A 601 15.93 1.07 10.27
N GLU A 602 16.45 1.11 11.51
CA GLU A 602 16.16 0.13 12.57
C GLU A 602 14.71 0.18 13.05
N HIS A 603 14.06 1.36 12.98
CA HIS A 603 12.66 1.51 13.37
C HIS A 603 11.72 0.55 12.62
N TRP A 604 11.92 0.37 11.31
CA TRP A 604 11.14 -0.56 10.50
C TRP A 604 11.80 -1.93 10.39
N ASN A 605 13.10 -1.99 10.11
CA ASN A 605 13.77 -3.24 9.73
C ASN A 605 14.25 -4.08 10.92
N GLY A 606 14.33 -3.50 12.12
CA GLY A 606 15.00 -4.11 13.28
C GLY A 606 16.48 -3.73 13.37
N ALA A 607 17.10 -4.05 14.51
CA ALA A 607 18.52 -3.78 14.74
C ALA A 607 19.43 -4.59 13.82
N PHE A 608 20.60 -4.06 13.49
CA PHE A 608 21.62 -4.74 12.67
C PHE A 608 23.03 -4.60 13.26
N GLY A 609 24.00 -5.32 12.68
CA GLY A 609 25.41 -5.25 13.09
C GLY A 609 26.12 -3.97 12.63
N THR A 610 27.30 -4.14 12.04
CA THR A 610 28.15 -3.04 11.53
C THR A 610 27.48 -2.26 10.40
N SER A 611 27.70 -0.94 10.35
CA SER A 611 27.25 -0.08 9.23
C SER A 611 28.23 -0.10 8.05
N ALA A 612 27.73 0.27 6.86
CA ALA A 612 28.51 0.37 5.63
C ALA A 612 29.64 1.41 5.75
N THR A 613 30.86 0.98 5.42
CA THR A 613 32.07 1.82 5.44
C THR A 613 32.55 2.07 4.02
N TYR A 614 32.91 3.32 3.72
CA TYR A 614 33.33 3.75 2.39
C TYR A 614 34.75 4.34 2.45
N PRO A 615 35.74 3.79 1.72
CA PRO A 615 37.09 4.36 1.70
C PRO A 615 37.09 5.70 0.95
N LYS A 616 38.08 6.56 1.21
CA LYS A 616 38.17 7.87 0.54
C LYS A 616 38.35 7.76 -0.98
N GLN A 617 39.06 6.72 -1.43
CA GLN A 617 39.29 6.43 -2.85
C GLN A 617 38.07 5.75 -3.46
N GLN A 618 37.04 6.54 -3.74
CA GLN A 618 35.77 6.15 -4.35
C GLN A 618 35.82 6.05 -5.88
N LEU A 619 36.85 6.63 -6.53
CA LEU A 619 37.02 6.59 -7.98
C LEU A 619 38.28 5.80 -8.37
N VAL A 620 38.33 5.40 -9.64
CA VAL A 620 39.51 4.85 -10.30
C VAL A 620 39.74 5.53 -11.66
N THR A 621 40.98 5.54 -12.14
CA THR A 621 41.28 5.93 -13.52
C THR A 621 40.79 4.86 -14.49
N ASN A 622 39.91 5.23 -15.43
CA ASN A 622 39.33 4.28 -16.38
C ASN A 622 40.20 4.08 -17.65
N THR A 623 41.17 4.97 -17.84
CA THR A 623 42.14 5.05 -18.94
C THR A 623 43.47 5.61 -18.42
N VAL A 624 44.48 5.78 -19.29
CA VAL A 624 45.69 6.55 -18.97
C VAL A 624 45.34 8.04 -18.99
N VAL A 625 45.62 8.76 -17.90
CA VAL A 625 45.21 10.16 -17.72
C VAL A 625 46.38 11.06 -17.36
N ASN A 626 46.32 12.31 -17.81
CA ASN A 626 47.27 13.36 -17.43
C ASN A 626 46.81 14.04 -16.14
N LEU A 627 47.61 13.95 -15.07
CA LEU A 627 47.51 14.79 -13.89
C LEU A 627 48.09 16.17 -14.22
N ARG A 628 47.32 17.23 -13.98
CA ARG A 628 47.66 18.61 -14.35
C ARG A 628 47.72 19.50 -13.10
N SER A 629 48.55 20.54 -13.11
CA SER A 629 48.61 21.53 -12.02
C SER A 629 47.38 22.45 -11.97
N SER A 630 46.68 22.65 -13.09
CA SER A 630 45.47 23.44 -13.20
C SER A 630 44.46 22.81 -14.18
N PRO A 631 43.15 23.17 -14.10
CA PRO A 631 42.15 22.77 -15.10
C PRO A 631 42.58 23.15 -16.52
N GLY A 632 42.69 22.15 -17.42
CA GLY A 632 43.13 22.36 -18.81
C GLY A 632 44.61 22.71 -19.02
N GLY A 633 45.40 22.95 -17.96
CA GLY A 633 46.82 23.32 -18.05
C GLY A 633 47.73 22.21 -18.59
N GLY A 634 49.05 22.46 -18.63
CA GLY A 634 50.03 21.47 -19.10
C GLY A 634 49.94 20.12 -18.36
N SER A 635 50.27 19.04 -19.06
CA SER A 635 50.43 17.72 -18.41
C SER A 635 51.65 17.77 -17.50
N ALA A 636 51.48 17.47 -16.22
CA ALA A 636 52.60 17.32 -15.30
C ALA A 636 53.10 15.87 -15.28
N ILE A 637 52.19 14.91 -15.15
CA ILE A 637 52.49 13.49 -14.92
C ILE A 637 51.40 12.61 -15.56
N GLN A 638 51.77 11.53 -16.23
CA GLN A 638 50.82 10.48 -16.63
C GLN A 638 50.54 9.50 -15.48
N ILE A 639 49.26 9.15 -15.31
CA ILE A 639 48.76 8.17 -14.36
C ILE A 639 48.14 7.02 -15.15
N GLY A 640 48.57 5.79 -14.86
CA GLY A 640 48.05 4.58 -15.50
C GLY A 640 46.58 4.30 -15.16
N LYS A 641 45.94 3.43 -15.96
CA LYS A 641 44.59 2.90 -15.72
C LYS A 641 44.54 2.06 -14.44
N GLY A 642 43.44 2.12 -13.70
CA GLY A 642 43.20 1.35 -12.48
C GLY A 642 43.76 1.97 -11.19
N ALA A 643 44.40 3.14 -11.27
CA ALA A 643 44.89 3.86 -10.10
C ALA A 643 43.72 4.31 -9.20
N LEU A 644 43.86 4.15 -7.89
CA LEU A 644 42.85 4.56 -6.90
C LEU A 644 42.87 6.09 -6.69
N VAL A 645 41.69 6.72 -6.75
CA VAL A 645 41.52 8.18 -6.76
C VAL A 645 40.58 8.64 -5.65
N GLU A 646 41.10 9.49 -4.75
CA GLU A 646 40.31 10.29 -3.81
C GLU A 646 40.04 11.66 -4.45
N VAL A 647 38.78 12.14 -4.42
CA VAL A 647 38.41 13.48 -4.87
C VAL A 647 38.32 14.39 -3.65
N THR A 648 38.92 15.58 -3.72
CA THR A 648 38.91 16.55 -2.61
C THR A 648 38.27 17.89 -2.99
N ALA A 649 38.27 18.27 -4.27
CA ALA A 649 37.52 19.41 -4.80
C ALA A 649 37.22 19.22 -6.30
N SER A 650 36.55 20.20 -6.92
CA SER A 650 36.30 20.22 -8.37
C SER A 650 36.24 21.63 -8.93
N SER A 651 36.47 21.75 -10.24
CA SER A 651 36.16 22.92 -11.05
C SER A 651 35.49 22.43 -12.33
N ARG A 652 34.15 22.33 -12.29
CA ARG A 652 33.31 21.79 -13.38
C ARG A 652 33.71 20.36 -13.75
N THR A 653 34.18 20.12 -14.97
CA THR A 653 34.60 18.79 -15.45
C THR A 653 35.97 18.33 -14.92
N TRP A 654 36.72 19.21 -14.25
CA TRP A 654 38.04 18.90 -13.68
C TRP A 654 37.90 18.60 -12.19
N TYR A 655 38.27 17.38 -11.78
CA TYR A 655 38.27 16.98 -10.38
C TYR A 655 39.67 17.19 -9.81
N TYR A 656 39.77 17.85 -8.66
CA TYR A 656 41.01 17.94 -7.89
C TYR A 656 41.10 16.70 -6.99
N VAL A 657 42.22 15.99 -7.10
CA VAL A 657 42.35 14.61 -6.61
C VAL A 657 43.62 14.38 -5.82
N ILE A 658 43.61 13.29 -5.04
CA ILE A 658 44.81 12.61 -4.53
C ILE A 658 44.91 11.24 -5.22
N VAL A 659 46.04 10.97 -5.87
CA VAL A 659 46.32 9.71 -6.57
C VAL A 659 47.81 9.35 -6.45
N GLY A 660 48.12 8.16 -5.95
CA GLY A 660 49.51 7.72 -5.75
C GLY A 660 50.36 8.66 -4.89
N GLY A 661 49.76 9.30 -3.88
CA GLY A 661 50.42 10.31 -3.02
C GLY A 661 50.60 11.69 -3.67
N ARG A 662 50.19 11.88 -4.93
CA ARG A 662 50.31 13.14 -5.69
C ARG A 662 48.96 13.84 -5.77
N THR A 663 48.96 15.18 -5.86
CA THR A 663 47.75 16.00 -6.02
C THR A 663 47.74 16.75 -7.34
N GLY A 664 46.55 17.07 -7.84
CA GLY A 664 46.38 17.80 -9.10
C GLY A 664 44.98 17.60 -9.68
N TYR A 665 44.77 18.05 -10.91
CA TYR A 665 43.50 17.94 -11.64
C TYR A 665 43.52 16.79 -12.65
N ILE A 666 42.42 16.04 -12.69
CA ILE A 666 42.11 15.04 -13.72
C ILE A 666 40.71 15.37 -14.29
N GLU A 667 40.52 15.22 -15.59
CA GLU A 667 39.21 15.40 -16.22
C GLU A 667 38.29 14.20 -15.90
N MET A 668 37.05 14.47 -15.50
CA MET A 668 36.09 13.47 -15.00
C MET A 668 35.78 12.31 -15.96
N ASN A 669 36.03 12.50 -17.26
CA ASN A 669 35.80 11.47 -18.28
C ASN A 669 36.87 10.36 -18.21
N GLY A 670 38.07 10.66 -17.68
CA GLY A 670 39.10 9.67 -17.38
C GLY A 670 38.89 8.91 -16.05
N LEU A 671 37.76 9.15 -15.37
CA LEU A 671 37.44 8.59 -14.05
C LEU A 671 36.12 7.80 -14.08
N SER A 672 36.08 6.71 -13.33
CA SER A 672 34.87 5.93 -13.06
C SER A 672 34.74 5.63 -11.56
N ASN A 673 33.52 5.33 -11.12
CA ASN A 673 33.26 4.77 -9.80
C ASN A 673 34.07 3.49 -9.55
N ARG A 674 34.48 3.29 -8.30
CA ARG A 674 35.00 2.02 -7.78
C ARG A 674 33.90 1.09 -7.27
N TYR A 675 32.75 1.66 -6.88
CA TYR A 675 31.57 1.01 -6.29
C TYR A 675 30.27 1.71 -6.73
#